data_AF-A0A964ETW9-F1
#
_entry.id   AF-A0A964ETW9-F1
#
_cell.length_a   1.000
_cell.length_b   1.000
_cell.length_c   1.000
_cell.angle_alpha   90.00
_cell.angle_beta   90.00
_cell.angle_gamma   90.00
#
_symmetry.space_group_name_H-M   'P 1'
#
loop_
_entity.id
_entity.type
_entity.pdbx_description
1 polymer ?
#
loop_
_entity_poly.entity_id
_entity_poly.type
_entity_poly.pdbx_seq_one_letter_code
_entity_poly.pdbx_strand_id
1 'polypeptide(L)'
;MSRRWLAPEVIQTSAMDCGPAVLKAALGGFGVPAHLGRLREACQTDVDGTSINTLEDLARELGLRPLQTVAPVEHVGIPDVAPLPAIAVTVRPDGSRHFVLLWREVAGRVQVMDPARGRRWASWSELRGELYRHPAQLDAEAFARWARSPVFLGGLATRLVALGIPEDRVGIEITEKLSSPAGLRGLDGAARAAASLQASGALGRGAEAARFVEALAARVAAGEDALLPADSYCLQPVSGGAVVTGAVLLLLEGPEAGARVAPRSEALARALEAPPEAPVRELARLIHSLAPWALPAALGVAAVSALGGVAQAALMRALLDAGRWLQTPSQRGLAIAAMLALVLILGAISWGWGLALARLGRQFELHLRRAFHAKLPRLSDRYFASRLASDLAERAHAIALLRSVPVSSAAALNAMGALLATLAGLSWLDPRLAPLALLSACSAVLLPLLLHPFLASRELRRQTFDGSLARSYLDAMLGATPLRAHGAEESMRREHEGLLTGWRRAGEEALLASVFAATLQGAVGLGLAAWMVHAHLSHAAHGGGALLVVFWSTQLPAQGRGLIDALRALPAMQGVAMRVLEPLSAPEEARGEGEDPEAAARWAAGPLSVQAEGVEVQAGGRSLLRLPTLALAAGEHVAIVGRSGAGKSSLLSLLLGWWRPTAGSLRVGGLELTAERLPLLRRRVAWVDPEVRVWNASLLDNLRYGHEGDLQLDAILEQAELLGVLRALPEGLATPLGEGGGLLSGGQGQRVRLGRAMGAAAPGLVLLDEPFRGLDRGQRRRLLARARARWAEATLLFVTHDVGDTSGFERVWVIEDGAIVEDGAPAELAAAGGPFARMLHEEGEVNALWSRWRRLVLREGQLEEGA
;
A
#
# COMPACT_ATOMS: atom_id res chain seq x y z
N MET A 1 -22.22 -16.82 -15.97
CA MET A 1 -21.12 -17.70 -15.50
C MET A 1 -21.30 -17.95 -14.01
N SER A 2 -21.04 -19.16 -13.50
CA SER A 2 -21.17 -19.46 -12.06
C SER A 2 -19.99 -18.90 -11.27
N ARG A 3 -20.25 -18.00 -10.31
CA ARG A 3 -19.25 -17.47 -9.37
C ARG A 3 -18.51 -18.59 -8.62
N ARG A 4 -17.19 -18.44 -8.39
CA ARG A 4 -16.39 -19.40 -7.62
C ARG A 4 -16.94 -19.62 -6.21
N TRP A 5 -16.81 -20.84 -5.67
CA TRP A 5 -17.30 -21.17 -4.33
C TRP A 5 -16.61 -20.33 -3.26
N LEU A 6 -15.27 -20.33 -3.26
CA LEU A 6 -14.45 -19.46 -2.43
C LEU A 6 -14.19 -18.11 -3.11
N ALA A 7 -14.20 -17.06 -2.32
CA ALA A 7 -13.62 -15.77 -2.66
C ALA A 7 -12.13 -15.97 -3.01
N PRO A 8 -11.68 -15.55 -4.20
CA PRO A 8 -10.26 -15.54 -4.51
C PRO A 8 -9.49 -14.71 -3.49
N GLU A 9 -8.34 -15.22 -3.11
CA GLU A 9 -7.49 -14.56 -2.11
C GLU A 9 -6.56 -13.57 -2.78
N VAL A 10 -6.77 -12.29 -2.50
CA VAL A 10 -5.92 -11.18 -2.97
C VAL A 10 -5.44 -10.39 -1.75
N ILE A 11 -4.16 -10.51 -1.44
CA ILE A 11 -3.53 -9.75 -0.35
C ILE A 11 -3.03 -8.42 -0.90
N GLN A 12 -3.32 -7.34 -0.19
CA GLN A 12 -2.87 -6.01 -0.55
C GLN A 12 -1.35 -5.88 -0.41
N THR A 13 -0.70 -5.24 -1.39
CA THR A 13 0.75 -5.00 -1.38
C THR A 13 1.14 -3.77 -0.56
N SER A 14 0.22 -2.81 -0.43
CA SER A 14 0.31 -1.62 0.42
C SER A 14 -0.97 -1.46 1.24
N ALA A 15 -0.92 -0.70 2.34
CA ALA A 15 -2.14 -0.38 3.10
C ALA A 15 -3.16 0.43 2.29
N MET A 16 -2.71 1.16 1.26
CA MET A 16 -3.57 1.95 0.40
C MET A 16 -4.27 1.13 -0.68
N ASP A 17 -3.87 -0.13 -0.87
CA ASP A 17 -4.34 -1.02 -1.95
C ASP A 17 -5.65 -1.76 -1.64
N CYS A 18 -6.32 -1.47 -0.51
CA CYS A 18 -7.51 -2.21 -0.10
C CYS A 18 -8.61 -2.19 -1.17
N GLY A 19 -8.87 -1.03 -1.81
CA GLY A 19 -9.83 -0.88 -2.91
C GLY A 19 -9.48 -1.74 -4.16
N PRO A 20 -8.31 -1.52 -4.80
CA PRO A 20 -7.87 -2.33 -5.93
C PRO A 20 -7.84 -3.84 -5.64
N ALA A 21 -7.45 -4.22 -4.41
CA ALA A 21 -7.38 -5.62 -3.99
C ALA A 21 -8.76 -6.27 -3.86
N VAL A 22 -9.76 -5.59 -3.26
CA VAL A 22 -11.13 -6.14 -3.22
C VAL A 22 -11.75 -6.23 -4.62
N LEU A 23 -11.46 -5.26 -5.49
CA LEU A 23 -11.94 -5.29 -6.87
C LEU A 23 -11.31 -6.45 -7.65
N LYS A 24 -9.98 -6.67 -7.53
CA LYS A 24 -9.30 -7.85 -8.10
C LYS A 24 -9.89 -9.16 -7.57
N ALA A 25 -10.18 -9.25 -6.27
CA ALA A 25 -10.78 -10.43 -5.67
C ALA A 25 -12.19 -10.69 -6.22
N ALA A 26 -13.01 -9.65 -6.37
CA ALA A 26 -14.34 -9.76 -6.97
C ALA A 26 -14.27 -10.21 -8.43
N LEU A 27 -13.44 -9.56 -9.25
CA LEU A 27 -13.21 -9.90 -10.66
C LEU A 27 -12.76 -11.35 -10.83
N GLY A 28 -11.74 -11.78 -10.07
CA GLY A 28 -11.26 -13.16 -10.10
C GLY A 28 -12.31 -14.18 -9.67
N GLY A 29 -13.28 -13.76 -8.84
CA GLY A 29 -14.38 -14.60 -8.35
C GLY A 29 -15.44 -14.83 -9.43
N PHE A 30 -15.60 -13.86 -10.33
CA PHE A 30 -16.39 -13.96 -11.56
C PHE A 30 -15.60 -14.49 -12.76
N GLY A 31 -14.30 -14.73 -12.61
CA GLY A 31 -13.44 -15.28 -13.67
C GLY A 31 -12.85 -14.24 -14.62
N VAL A 32 -12.91 -12.95 -14.27
CA VAL A 32 -12.27 -11.85 -15.01
C VAL A 32 -10.82 -11.71 -14.52
N PRO A 33 -9.79 -11.96 -15.35
CA PRO A 33 -8.41 -11.79 -14.96
C PRO A 33 -8.06 -10.29 -14.84
N ALA A 34 -7.31 -9.93 -13.81
CA ALA A 34 -6.81 -8.56 -13.64
C ALA A 34 -5.52 -8.53 -12.81
N HIS A 35 -4.59 -7.65 -13.18
CA HIS A 35 -3.33 -7.44 -12.46
C HIS A 35 -3.48 -6.39 -11.35
N LEU A 36 -2.96 -6.64 -10.14
CA LEU A 36 -3.18 -5.75 -8.98
C LEU A 36 -2.50 -4.40 -9.17
N GLY A 37 -1.21 -4.39 -9.53
CA GLY A 37 -0.47 -3.14 -9.75
C GLY A 37 -1.09 -2.23 -10.83
N ARG A 38 -1.70 -2.82 -11.88
CA ARG A 38 -2.37 -2.08 -12.95
C ARG A 38 -3.77 -1.62 -12.56
N LEU A 39 -4.51 -2.44 -11.82
CA LEU A 39 -5.77 -2.02 -11.21
C LEU A 39 -5.58 -0.84 -10.27
N ARG A 40 -4.49 -0.81 -9.50
CA ARG A 40 -4.13 0.34 -8.65
C ARG A 40 -3.95 1.63 -9.46
N GLU A 41 -3.25 1.56 -10.60
CA GLU A 41 -3.10 2.69 -11.52
C GLU A 41 -4.45 3.17 -12.07
N ALA A 42 -5.30 2.23 -12.49
CA ALA A 42 -6.65 2.52 -12.99
C ALA A 42 -7.56 3.10 -11.90
N CYS A 43 -7.45 2.60 -10.66
CA CYS A 43 -8.16 3.10 -9.47
C CYS A 43 -7.71 4.51 -9.04
N GLN A 44 -6.66 5.05 -9.67
CA GLN A 44 -6.05 6.32 -9.27
C GLN A 44 -5.79 6.38 -7.76
N THR A 45 -5.42 5.23 -7.16
CA THR A 45 -5.21 5.11 -5.72
C THR A 45 -4.10 6.06 -5.30
N ASP A 46 -4.38 6.90 -4.30
CA ASP A 46 -3.44 7.87 -3.74
C ASP A 46 -3.05 7.50 -2.30
N VAL A 47 -2.28 8.35 -1.61
CA VAL A 47 -1.98 8.23 -0.17
C VAL A 47 -3.21 8.28 0.73
N ASP A 48 -4.34 8.82 0.24
CA ASP A 48 -5.63 8.79 0.94
C ASP A 48 -6.45 7.53 0.63
N GLY A 49 -6.00 6.71 -0.31
CA GLY A 49 -6.62 5.43 -0.68
C GLY A 49 -7.37 5.53 -2.00
N THR A 50 -8.45 4.76 -2.12
CA THR A 50 -9.28 4.70 -3.34
C THR A 50 -10.70 5.12 -3.02
N SER A 51 -11.29 5.98 -3.86
CA SER A 51 -12.70 6.35 -3.72
C SER A 51 -13.61 5.19 -4.13
N ILE A 52 -14.70 5.00 -3.41
CA ILE A 52 -15.69 3.98 -3.76
C ILE A 52 -16.36 4.26 -5.11
N ASN A 53 -16.53 5.53 -5.47
CA ASN A 53 -17.09 5.92 -6.77
C ASN A 53 -16.16 5.46 -7.91
N THR A 54 -14.84 5.55 -7.71
CA THR A 54 -13.86 5.05 -8.67
C THR A 54 -13.93 3.52 -8.80
N LEU A 55 -14.16 2.81 -7.68
CA LEU A 55 -14.39 1.36 -7.73
C LEU A 55 -15.68 1.01 -8.47
N GLU A 56 -16.74 1.79 -8.30
CA GLU A 56 -18.01 1.64 -9.04
C GLU A 56 -17.80 1.83 -10.54
N ASP A 57 -17.17 2.93 -10.95
CA ASP A 57 -16.93 3.24 -12.36
C ASP A 57 -16.06 2.15 -13.01
N LEU A 58 -14.99 1.73 -12.35
CA LEU A 58 -14.11 0.67 -12.87
C LEU A 58 -14.79 -0.71 -12.87
N ALA A 59 -15.58 -1.05 -11.85
CA ALA A 59 -16.34 -2.29 -11.85
C ALA A 59 -17.30 -2.33 -13.05
N ARG A 60 -17.98 -1.21 -13.34
CA ARG A 60 -18.86 -1.05 -14.50
C ARG A 60 -18.09 -1.17 -15.82
N GLU A 61 -16.94 -0.51 -15.95
CA GLU A 61 -16.09 -0.61 -17.14
C GLU A 61 -15.52 -2.02 -17.36
N LEU A 62 -15.28 -2.77 -16.28
CA LEU A 62 -14.78 -4.15 -16.31
C LEU A 62 -15.90 -5.20 -16.50
N GLY A 63 -17.13 -4.75 -16.79
CA GLY A 63 -18.27 -5.59 -17.11
C GLY A 63 -19.04 -6.15 -15.91
N LEU A 64 -18.72 -5.75 -14.68
CA LEU A 64 -19.58 -6.00 -13.53
C LEU A 64 -20.77 -5.04 -13.56
N ARG A 65 -21.84 -5.38 -12.83
CA ARG A 65 -22.96 -4.46 -12.59
C ARG A 65 -22.92 -4.01 -11.14
N PRO A 66 -22.24 -2.90 -10.85
CA PRO A 66 -22.20 -2.36 -9.51
C PRO A 66 -23.48 -1.58 -9.19
N LEU A 67 -23.95 -1.71 -7.96
CA LEU A 67 -24.98 -0.85 -7.37
C LEU A 67 -24.45 -0.30 -6.05
N GLN A 68 -24.10 0.98 -6.03
CA GLN A 68 -23.69 1.67 -4.81
C GLN A 68 -24.92 2.08 -3.99
N THR A 69 -24.88 1.82 -2.69
CA THR A 69 -25.96 2.21 -1.78
C THR A 69 -25.45 2.43 -0.35
N VAL A 70 -26.22 3.20 0.43
CA VAL A 70 -26.05 3.30 1.88
C VAL A 70 -27.14 2.47 2.53
N ALA A 71 -26.76 1.32 3.10
CA ALA A 71 -27.68 0.41 3.76
C ALA A 71 -27.63 0.63 5.27
N PRO A 72 -28.76 0.72 5.99
CA PRO A 72 -28.72 0.64 7.44
C PRO A 72 -27.97 -0.63 7.88
N VAL A 73 -27.09 -0.53 8.86
CA VAL A 73 -26.15 -1.61 9.24
C VAL A 73 -26.88 -2.92 9.53
N GLU A 74 -28.07 -2.84 10.09
CA GLU A 74 -28.90 -3.97 10.47
C GLU A 74 -29.55 -4.67 9.26
N HIS A 75 -29.66 -3.98 8.12
CA HIS A 75 -30.18 -4.55 6.87
C HIS A 75 -29.11 -5.40 6.16
N VAL A 76 -27.84 -5.18 6.49
CA VAL A 76 -26.73 -5.95 5.91
C VAL A 76 -26.79 -7.39 6.42
N GLY A 77 -26.88 -8.33 5.48
CA GLY A 77 -27.00 -9.77 5.76
C GLY A 77 -28.43 -10.29 5.91
N ILE A 78 -29.45 -9.46 5.64
CA ILE A 78 -30.79 -9.98 5.39
C ILE A 78 -30.80 -10.62 3.98
N PRO A 79 -31.22 -11.89 3.83
CA PRO A 79 -31.32 -12.54 2.52
C PRO A 79 -32.15 -11.71 1.54
N ASP A 80 -31.73 -11.68 0.27
CA ASP A 80 -32.39 -10.97 -0.86
C ASP A 80 -32.48 -9.44 -0.76
N VAL A 81 -32.23 -8.84 0.41
CA VAL A 81 -32.23 -7.38 0.63
C VAL A 81 -30.89 -6.75 0.23
N ALA A 82 -29.77 -7.36 0.65
CA ALA A 82 -28.42 -6.91 0.31
C ALA A 82 -27.64 -8.10 -0.27
N PRO A 83 -27.89 -8.47 -1.54
CA PRO A 83 -27.35 -9.70 -2.12
C PRO A 83 -25.82 -9.66 -2.20
N LEU A 84 -25.21 -10.82 -1.94
CA LEU A 84 -23.76 -11.03 -2.06
C LEU A 84 -23.41 -11.51 -3.48
N PRO A 85 -22.25 -11.12 -4.04
CA PRO A 85 -21.14 -10.43 -3.38
C PRO A 85 -21.29 -8.91 -3.30
N ALA A 86 -20.68 -8.32 -2.27
CA ALA A 86 -20.68 -6.87 -2.04
C ALA A 86 -19.32 -6.40 -1.52
N ILE A 87 -18.82 -5.26 -2.01
CA ILE A 87 -17.72 -4.55 -1.37
C ILE A 87 -18.32 -3.67 -0.28
N ALA A 88 -17.77 -3.76 0.93
CA ALA A 88 -18.23 -3.01 2.10
C ALA A 88 -17.07 -2.22 2.72
N VAL A 89 -17.38 -1.08 3.33
CA VAL A 89 -16.42 -0.28 4.10
C VAL A 89 -16.49 -0.65 5.58
N THR A 90 -15.38 -1.08 6.15
CA THR A 90 -15.22 -1.35 7.59
C THR A 90 -14.30 -0.34 8.26
N VAL A 91 -14.35 -0.31 9.59
CA VAL A 91 -13.46 0.46 10.46
C VAL A 91 -12.45 -0.50 11.08
N ARG A 92 -11.17 -0.21 10.89
CA ARG A 92 -10.08 -0.95 11.51
C ARG A 92 -9.88 -0.51 12.97
N PRO A 93 -9.13 -1.29 13.78
CA PRO A 93 -8.85 -0.92 15.18
C PRO A 93 -8.14 0.43 15.35
N ASP A 94 -7.41 0.87 14.33
CA ASP A 94 -6.74 2.18 14.24
C ASP A 94 -7.70 3.33 13.82
N GLY A 95 -9.00 3.05 13.67
CA GLY A 95 -10.00 4.01 13.21
C GLY A 95 -10.01 4.25 11.70
N SER A 96 -9.06 3.67 10.95
CA SER A 96 -8.98 3.83 9.50
C SER A 96 -10.10 3.08 8.78
N ARG A 97 -10.54 3.64 7.66
CA ARG A 97 -11.54 3.02 6.77
C ARG A 97 -10.86 1.98 5.90
N HIS A 98 -11.50 0.83 5.69
CA HIS A 98 -10.93 -0.29 4.94
C HIS A 98 -11.98 -0.99 4.09
N PHE A 99 -11.63 -1.36 2.86
CA PHE A 99 -12.53 -2.12 2.00
C PHE A 99 -12.39 -3.62 2.25
N VAL A 100 -13.53 -4.31 2.37
CA VAL A 100 -13.60 -5.78 2.42
C VAL A 100 -14.60 -6.29 1.39
N LEU A 101 -14.38 -7.50 0.89
CA LEU A 101 -15.30 -8.17 -0.02
C LEU A 101 -16.12 -9.21 0.74
N LEU A 102 -17.43 -8.99 0.82
CA LEU A 102 -18.40 -9.96 1.31
C LEU A 102 -18.78 -10.87 0.15
N TRP A 103 -18.47 -12.16 0.22
CA TRP A 103 -18.58 -13.03 -0.95
C TRP A 103 -19.84 -13.90 -0.97
N ARG A 104 -20.09 -14.59 0.14
CA ARG A 104 -21.17 -15.58 0.25
C ARG A 104 -21.48 -15.90 1.70
N GLU A 105 -22.71 -16.24 1.98
CA GLU A 105 -23.13 -16.81 3.26
C GLU A 105 -23.24 -18.35 3.18
N VAL A 106 -22.76 -19.04 4.22
CA VAL A 106 -22.96 -20.47 4.43
C VAL A 106 -23.28 -20.69 5.92
N ALA A 107 -24.46 -21.28 6.21
CA ALA A 107 -24.90 -21.62 7.56
C ALA A 107 -24.81 -20.45 8.57
N GLY A 108 -25.32 -19.26 8.22
CA GLY A 108 -25.33 -18.08 9.10
C GLY A 108 -23.97 -17.39 9.25
N ARG A 109 -22.94 -17.81 8.50
CA ARG A 109 -21.61 -17.21 8.48
C ARG A 109 -21.30 -16.66 7.10
N VAL A 110 -20.77 -15.45 7.06
CA VAL A 110 -20.37 -14.78 5.82
C VAL A 110 -18.87 -14.99 5.59
N GLN A 111 -18.55 -15.35 4.35
CA GLN A 111 -17.19 -15.38 3.86
C GLN A 111 -16.75 -13.96 3.51
N VAL A 112 -15.75 -13.46 4.23
CA VAL A 112 -15.16 -12.15 4.05
C VAL A 112 -13.76 -12.31 3.49
N MET A 113 -13.51 -11.73 2.33
CA MET A 113 -12.17 -11.55 1.82
C MET A 113 -11.67 -10.16 2.24
N ASP A 114 -10.78 -10.15 3.22
CA ASP A 114 -10.14 -8.92 3.73
C ASP A 114 -8.74 -8.81 3.11
N PRO A 115 -8.44 -7.81 2.28
CA PRO A 115 -7.14 -7.67 1.66
C PRO A 115 -5.95 -7.60 2.63
N ALA A 116 -6.16 -7.17 3.87
CA ALA A 116 -5.11 -7.08 4.87
C ALA A 116 -4.89 -8.39 5.64
N ARG A 117 -5.94 -9.22 5.77
CA ARG A 117 -5.97 -10.42 6.63
C ARG A 117 -6.11 -11.74 5.87
N GLY A 118 -6.45 -11.69 4.59
CA GLY A 118 -6.86 -12.84 3.80
C GLY A 118 -8.33 -13.21 3.99
N ARG A 119 -8.71 -14.38 3.48
CA ARG A 119 -10.09 -14.87 3.55
C ARG A 119 -10.40 -15.37 4.97
N ARG A 120 -11.52 -14.94 5.53
CA ARG A 120 -12.05 -15.41 6.83
C ARG A 120 -13.55 -15.70 6.77
N TRP A 121 -14.05 -16.36 7.80
CA TRP A 121 -15.47 -16.54 8.06
C TRP A 121 -15.84 -15.70 9.29
N ALA A 122 -16.88 -14.87 9.17
CA ALA A 122 -17.37 -14.01 10.26
C ALA A 122 -18.86 -14.27 10.50
N SER A 123 -19.33 -14.01 11.72
CA SER A 123 -20.77 -13.90 11.97
C SER A 123 -21.28 -12.55 11.48
N TRP A 124 -22.58 -12.45 11.16
CA TRP A 124 -23.19 -11.16 10.83
C TRP A 124 -23.12 -10.16 11.98
N SER A 125 -23.16 -10.63 13.24
CA SER A 125 -23.01 -9.76 14.42
C SER A 125 -21.62 -9.12 14.50
N GLU A 126 -20.56 -9.91 14.29
CA GLU A 126 -19.18 -9.44 14.26
C GLU A 126 -18.99 -8.43 13.11
N LEU A 127 -19.43 -8.79 11.90
CA LEU A 127 -19.26 -7.94 10.73
C LEU A 127 -20.02 -6.61 10.85
N ARG A 128 -21.27 -6.61 11.35
CA ARG A 128 -22.04 -5.38 11.57
C ARG A 128 -21.37 -4.43 12.56
N GLY A 129 -20.65 -4.95 13.55
CA GLY A 129 -19.85 -4.15 14.47
C GLY A 129 -18.62 -3.51 13.82
N GLU A 130 -18.12 -4.09 12.72
CA GLU A 130 -16.96 -3.57 11.98
C GLU A 130 -17.36 -2.58 10.87
N LEU A 131 -18.62 -2.54 10.42
CA LEU A 131 -19.05 -1.69 9.30
C LEU A 131 -18.95 -0.19 9.65
N TYR A 132 -18.41 0.58 8.72
CA TYR A 132 -18.35 2.03 8.86
C TYR A 132 -19.74 2.65 8.67
N ARG A 133 -20.18 3.40 9.68
CA ARG A 133 -21.43 4.17 9.66
C ARG A 133 -21.17 5.54 9.02
N HIS A 134 -21.46 5.65 7.74
CA HIS A 134 -21.26 6.87 6.96
C HIS A 134 -22.51 7.76 7.00
N PRO A 135 -22.41 9.04 7.42
CA PRO A 135 -23.47 10.01 7.24
C PRO A 135 -23.44 10.56 5.80
N ALA A 136 -24.41 10.15 4.99
CA ALA A 136 -24.59 10.59 3.61
C ALA A 136 -25.67 11.67 3.54
N GLN A 137 -25.29 12.86 3.08
CA GLN A 137 -26.24 13.95 2.81
C GLN A 137 -26.87 13.74 1.42
N LEU A 138 -28.19 13.59 1.37
CA LEU A 138 -28.98 13.38 0.17
C LEU A 138 -29.86 14.60 -0.07
N ASP A 139 -29.88 15.10 -1.30
CA ASP A 139 -30.91 16.05 -1.75
C ASP A 139 -32.28 15.34 -1.88
N ALA A 140 -33.33 16.11 -2.16
CA ALA A 140 -34.69 15.59 -2.25
C ALA A 140 -34.84 14.45 -3.29
N GLU A 141 -34.16 14.53 -4.43
CA GLU A 141 -34.25 13.52 -5.50
C GLU A 141 -33.49 12.24 -5.11
N ALA A 142 -32.27 12.39 -4.63
CA ALA A 142 -31.44 11.30 -4.13
C ALA A 142 -32.10 10.58 -2.95
N PHE A 143 -32.73 11.33 -2.04
CA PHE A 143 -33.52 10.75 -0.95
C PHE A 143 -34.69 9.92 -1.47
N ALA A 144 -35.47 10.43 -2.43
CA ALA A 144 -36.60 9.71 -3.00
C ALA A 144 -36.17 8.39 -3.67
N ARG A 145 -35.03 8.39 -4.38
CA ARG A 145 -34.44 7.16 -4.95
C ARG A 145 -33.96 6.19 -3.87
N TRP A 146 -33.25 6.68 -2.87
CA TRP A 146 -32.73 5.86 -1.76
C TRP A 146 -33.86 5.22 -0.94
N ALA A 147 -34.88 6.01 -0.59
CA ALA A 147 -36.03 5.56 0.20
C ALA A 147 -36.84 4.47 -0.51
N ARG A 148 -36.79 4.41 -1.85
CA ARG A 148 -37.41 3.38 -2.69
C ARG A 148 -36.48 2.22 -3.03
N SER A 149 -35.23 2.24 -2.55
CA SER A 149 -34.27 1.18 -2.86
C SER A 149 -34.72 -0.15 -2.27
N PRO A 150 -34.51 -1.28 -2.98
CA PRO A 150 -34.83 -2.61 -2.45
C PRO A 150 -34.11 -2.90 -1.13
N VAL A 151 -32.91 -2.35 -0.95
CA VAL A 151 -32.07 -2.54 0.22
C VAL A 151 -32.67 -1.87 1.47
N PHE A 152 -33.23 -0.66 1.32
CA PHE A 152 -33.89 0.01 2.44
C PHE A 152 -35.29 -0.57 2.68
N LEU A 153 -36.14 -0.58 1.65
CA LEU A 153 -37.54 -1.02 1.79
C LEU A 153 -37.66 -2.49 2.13
N GLY A 154 -36.90 -3.36 1.45
CA GLY A 154 -36.92 -4.79 1.74
C GLY A 154 -36.45 -5.10 3.16
N GLY A 155 -35.43 -4.38 3.65
CA GLY A 155 -34.95 -4.53 5.02
C GLY A 155 -35.97 -4.03 6.06
N LEU A 156 -36.60 -2.89 5.81
CA LEU A 156 -37.65 -2.34 6.68
C LEU A 156 -38.88 -3.26 6.71
N ALA A 157 -39.34 -3.73 5.55
CA ALA A 157 -40.46 -4.65 5.43
C ALA A 157 -40.17 -5.97 6.15
N THR A 158 -39.00 -6.57 5.93
CA THR A 158 -38.58 -7.80 6.63
C THR A 158 -38.58 -7.60 8.15
N ARG A 159 -38.16 -6.44 8.65
CA ARG A 159 -38.20 -6.13 10.09
C ARG A 159 -39.63 -6.04 10.61
N LEU A 160 -40.51 -5.32 9.91
CA LEU A 160 -41.91 -5.19 10.31
C LEU A 160 -42.63 -6.55 10.31
N VAL A 161 -42.38 -7.40 9.32
CA VAL A 161 -42.88 -8.78 9.27
C VAL A 161 -42.33 -9.62 10.43
N ALA A 162 -41.04 -9.46 10.79
CA ALA A 162 -40.43 -10.16 11.93
C ALA A 162 -41.03 -9.75 13.30
N LEU A 163 -41.68 -8.59 13.39
CA LEU A 163 -42.48 -8.17 14.56
C LEU A 163 -43.86 -8.87 14.60
N GLY A 164 -44.20 -9.67 13.59
CA GLY A 164 -45.48 -10.34 13.42
C GLY A 164 -46.54 -9.49 12.72
N ILE A 165 -46.16 -8.35 12.13
CA ILE A 165 -47.10 -7.47 11.41
C ILE A 165 -47.42 -8.11 10.04
N PRO A 166 -48.70 -8.28 9.67
CA PRO A 166 -49.10 -8.83 8.37
C PRO A 166 -48.53 -8.05 7.18
N GLU A 167 -48.10 -8.74 6.12
CA GLU A 167 -47.43 -8.15 4.94
C GLU A 167 -48.28 -7.09 4.22
N ASP A 168 -49.60 -7.30 4.14
CA ASP A 168 -50.56 -6.34 3.58
C ASP A 168 -50.54 -5.01 4.36
N ARG A 169 -50.51 -5.09 5.70
CA ARG A 169 -50.41 -3.91 6.57
C ARG A 169 -49.04 -3.24 6.48
N VAL A 170 -47.97 -4.02 6.35
CA VAL A 170 -46.61 -3.48 6.15
C VAL A 170 -46.54 -2.65 4.86
N GLY A 171 -47.16 -3.12 3.78
CA GLY A 171 -47.24 -2.38 2.51
C GLY A 171 -47.96 -1.03 2.65
N ILE A 172 -49.05 -0.98 3.41
CA ILE A 172 -49.81 0.26 3.68
C ILE A 172 -48.95 1.25 4.48
N GLU A 173 -48.39 0.82 5.61
CA GLU A 173 -47.55 1.66 6.49
C GLU A 173 -46.36 2.27 5.75
N ILE A 174 -45.65 1.46 4.95
CA ILE A 174 -44.54 1.96 4.13
C ILE A 174 -45.05 3.01 3.14
N THR A 175 -46.13 2.73 2.41
CA THR A 175 -46.64 3.62 1.36
C THR A 175 -47.07 4.97 1.92
N GLU A 176 -47.76 4.99 3.07
CA GLU A 176 -48.19 6.22 3.73
C GLU A 176 -47.00 7.09 4.18
N LYS A 177 -45.99 6.46 4.80
CA LYS A 177 -44.86 7.16 5.41
C LYS A 177 -43.72 7.50 4.44
N LEU A 178 -43.69 6.86 3.27
CA LEU A 178 -42.71 7.14 2.20
C LEU A 178 -42.83 8.55 1.61
N SER A 179 -43.96 9.22 1.83
CA SER A 179 -44.25 10.57 1.34
C SER A 179 -43.41 11.68 1.98
N SER A 180 -42.78 11.44 3.14
CA SER A 180 -41.94 12.45 3.82
C SER A 180 -40.73 11.85 4.54
N PRO A 181 -39.58 12.54 4.59
CA PRO A 181 -38.42 12.10 5.39
C PRO A 181 -38.74 11.89 6.87
N ALA A 182 -39.61 12.74 7.45
CA ALA A 182 -40.03 12.64 8.84
C ALA A 182 -40.89 11.39 9.11
N GLY A 183 -41.81 11.07 8.20
CA GLY A 183 -42.63 9.85 8.28
C GLY A 183 -41.78 8.59 8.24
N LEU A 184 -40.85 8.51 7.29
CA LEU A 184 -39.96 7.36 7.13
C LEU A 184 -39.00 7.20 8.32
N ARG A 185 -38.49 8.32 8.86
CA ARG A 185 -37.67 8.33 10.10
C ARG A 185 -38.46 7.75 11.27
N GLY A 186 -39.70 8.20 11.44
CA GLY A 186 -40.60 7.69 12.49
C GLY A 186 -40.84 6.20 12.37
N LEU A 187 -41.15 5.71 11.17
CA LEU A 187 -41.44 4.29 10.93
C LEU A 187 -40.22 3.39 11.18
N ASP A 188 -39.05 3.71 10.63
CA ASP A 188 -37.83 2.92 10.85
C ASP A 188 -37.37 2.96 12.32
N GLY A 189 -37.39 4.14 12.95
CA GLY A 189 -37.06 4.30 14.37
C GLY A 189 -38.00 3.50 15.28
N ALA A 190 -39.31 3.57 15.01
CA ALA A 190 -40.31 2.82 15.77
C ALA A 190 -40.16 1.30 15.57
N ALA A 191 -39.88 0.83 14.36
CA ALA A 191 -39.62 -0.57 14.08
C ALA A 191 -38.38 -1.10 14.83
N ARG A 192 -37.32 -0.29 14.95
CA ARG A 192 -36.10 -0.63 15.72
C ARG A 192 -36.40 -0.72 17.22
N ALA A 193 -37.12 0.27 17.75
CA ALA A 193 -37.53 0.29 19.14
C ALA A 193 -38.39 -0.93 19.49
N ALA A 194 -39.38 -1.24 18.64
CA ALA A 194 -40.24 -2.40 18.79
C ALA A 194 -39.44 -3.71 18.77
N ALA A 195 -38.47 -3.85 17.87
CA ALA A 195 -37.62 -5.04 17.81
C ALA A 195 -36.77 -5.22 19.08
N SER A 196 -36.23 -4.11 19.62
CA SER A 196 -35.47 -4.12 20.87
C SER A 196 -36.34 -4.53 22.07
N LEU A 197 -37.55 -3.96 22.18
CA LEU A 197 -38.51 -4.30 23.24
C LEU A 197 -39.03 -5.73 23.13
N GLN A 198 -39.26 -6.22 21.91
CA GLN A 198 -39.67 -7.60 21.71
C GLN A 198 -38.54 -8.58 22.08
N ALA A 199 -37.28 -8.22 21.80
CA ALA A 199 -36.12 -9.02 22.19
C ALA A 199 -35.92 -9.10 23.70
N SER A 200 -36.33 -8.06 24.45
CA SER A 200 -36.33 -8.07 25.92
C SER A 200 -37.60 -8.67 26.55
N GLY A 201 -38.59 -9.06 25.73
CA GLY A 201 -39.88 -9.60 26.18
C GLY A 201 -40.88 -8.55 26.68
N ALA A 202 -40.59 -7.25 26.49
CA ALA A 202 -41.43 -6.14 26.93
C ALA A 202 -42.57 -5.78 25.95
N LEU A 203 -42.58 -6.36 24.75
CA LEU A 203 -43.60 -6.12 23.71
C LEU A 203 -44.01 -7.42 23.04
N GLY A 204 -45.32 -7.67 22.93
CA GLY A 204 -45.87 -8.83 22.21
C GLY A 204 -45.79 -8.71 20.68
N ARG A 205 -45.84 -9.86 19.97
CA ARG A 205 -45.85 -9.93 18.50
C ARG A 205 -47.22 -9.56 17.90
N GLY A 206 -47.24 -9.19 16.63
CA GLY A 206 -48.47 -9.02 15.86
C GLY A 206 -49.16 -7.68 16.10
N ALA A 207 -50.44 -7.72 16.49
CA ALA A 207 -51.26 -6.52 16.62
C ALA A 207 -50.76 -5.54 17.70
N GLU A 208 -50.12 -6.05 18.76
CA GLU A 208 -49.51 -5.21 19.80
C GLU A 208 -48.31 -4.44 19.25
N ALA A 209 -47.37 -5.13 18.59
CA ALA A 209 -46.25 -4.51 17.91
C ALA A 209 -46.69 -3.52 16.83
N ALA A 210 -47.72 -3.85 16.04
CA ALA A 210 -48.25 -2.95 15.01
C ALA A 210 -48.75 -1.62 15.60
N ARG A 211 -49.58 -1.66 16.66
CA ARG A 211 -50.07 -0.45 17.33
C ARG A 211 -48.94 0.37 17.95
N PHE A 212 -47.94 -0.30 18.54
CA PHE A 212 -46.79 0.37 19.10
C PHE A 212 -45.99 1.12 18.02
N VAL A 213 -45.69 0.43 16.90
CA VAL A 213 -44.94 1.03 15.78
C VAL A 213 -45.70 2.21 15.19
N GLU A 214 -46.99 2.06 14.93
CA GLU A 214 -47.85 3.10 14.35
C GLU A 214 -47.92 4.36 15.25
N ALA A 215 -48.19 4.17 16.55
CA ALA A 215 -48.30 5.27 17.51
C ALA A 215 -46.97 6.01 17.71
N LEU A 216 -45.87 5.27 17.81
CA LEU A 216 -44.54 5.86 18.00
C LEU A 216 -44.07 6.57 16.72
N ALA A 217 -44.28 5.96 15.55
CA ALA A 217 -43.91 6.56 14.27
C ALA A 217 -44.64 7.89 14.04
N ALA A 218 -45.92 7.99 14.40
CA ALA A 218 -46.69 9.22 14.30
C ALA A 218 -46.14 10.34 15.19
N ARG A 219 -45.77 10.04 16.43
CA ARG A 219 -45.20 11.02 17.38
C ARG A 219 -43.83 11.52 16.95
N VAL A 220 -42.96 10.62 16.50
CA VAL A 220 -41.65 10.99 15.96
C VAL A 220 -41.81 11.85 14.70
N ALA A 221 -42.73 11.51 13.80
CA ALA A 221 -43.00 12.31 12.61
C ALA A 221 -43.55 13.71 12.93
N ALA A 222 -44.19 13.89 14.10
CA ALA A 222 -44.66 15.18 14.60
C ALA A 222 -43.58 16.03 15.30
N GLY A 223 -42.33 15.55 15.36
CA GLY A 223 -41.19 16.27 15.92
C GLY A 223 -40.80 15.90 17.36
N GLU A 224 -41.39 14.84 17.93
CA GLU A 224 -41.00 14.33 19.25
C GLU A 224 -39.75 13.43 19.19
N ASP A 225 -38.64 13.92 18.62
CA ASP A 225 -37.43 13.13 18.35
C ASP A 225 -36.76 12.54 19.61
N ALA A 226 -36.95 13.18 20.77
CA ALA A 226 -36.37 12.78 22.06
C ALA A 226 -36.95 11.46 22.64
N LEU A 227 -38.00 10.90 22.02
CA LEU A 227 -38.59 9.63 22.45
C LEU A 227 -37.69 8.41 22.22
N LEU A 228 -36.73 8.50 21.29
CA LEU A 228 -35.77 7.44 21.03
C LEU A 228 -34.33 7.96 21.13
N PRO A 229 -33.39 7.11 21.57
CA PRO A 229 -31.96 7.40 21.49
C PRO A 229 -31.51 7.79 20.08
N ALA A 230 -30.54 8.69 19.96
CA ALA A 230 -30.10 9.22 18.67
C ALA A 230 -29.58 8.16 17.69
N ASP A 231 -28.99 7.08 18.22
CA ASP A 231 -28.50 5.91 17.47
C ASP A 231 -29.62 4.99 16.94
N SER A 232 -30.86 5.21 17.38
CA SER A 232 -32.04 4.50 16.88
C SER A 232 -32.50 5.02 15.50
N TYR A 233 -31.97 6.15 15.03
CA TYR A 233 -32.34 6.73 13.76
C TYR A 233 -31.24 6.55 12.70
N CYS A 234 -31.59 5.95 11.56
CA CYS A 234 -30.70 5.93 10.39
C CYS A 234 -30.95 7.09 9.42
N LEU A 235 -31.95 7.94 9.66
CA LEU A 235 -32.39 9.01 8.77
C LEU A 235 -32.67 10.28 9.58
N GLN A 236 -32.15 11.43 9.16
CA GLN A 236 -32.38 12.74 9.75
C GLN A 236 -32.83 13.75 8.68
N PRO A 237 -34.06 14.29 8.74
CA PRO A 237 -34.52 15.34 7.84
C PRO A 237 -33.67 16.61 7.96
N VAL A 238 -33.36 17.25 6.83
CA VAL A 238 -32.68 18.56 6.78
C VAL A 238 -33.35 19.45 5.73
N SER A 239 -33.10 20.77 5.76
CA SER A 239 -33.67 21.68 4.76
C SER A 239 -33.20 21.30 3.34
N GLY A 240 -34.15 20.87 2.50
CA GLY A 240 -33.88 20.46 1.11
C GLY A 240 -33.51 18.98 0.90
N GLY A 241 -33.60 18.13 1.92
CA GLY A 241 -33.27 16.70 1.77
C GLY A 241 -33.23 15.92 3.09
N ALA A 242 -32.30 14.98 3.20
CA ALA A 242 -32.09 14.19 4.42
C ALA A 242 -30.64 13.72 4.55
N VAL A 243 -30.19 13.51 5.79
CA VAL A 243 -28.94 12.82 6.11
C VAL A 243 -29.25 11.38 6.49
N VAL A 244 -28.67 10.42 5.76
CA VAL A 244 -28.81 8.99 6.02
C VAL A 244 -27.52 8.45 6.61
N THR A 245 -27.60 7.71 7.71
CA THR A 245 -26.46 7.06 8.36
C THR A 245 -26.54 5.55 8.17
N GLY A 246 -25.56 4.96 7.50
CA GLY A 246 -25.53 3.51 7.25
C GLY A 246 -24.18 2.99 6.76
N ALA A 247 -24.12 1.68 6.53
CA ALA A 247 -23.00 1.02 5.87
C ALA A 247 -22.99 1.35 4.38
N VAL A 248 -21.83 1.75 3.87
CA VAL A 248 -21.64 1.95 2.43
C VAL A 248 -21.34 0.59 1.77
N LEU A 249 -22.20 0.20 0.83
CA LEU A 249 -22.08 -1.04 0.08
C LEU A 249 -22.00 -0.76 -1.42
N LEU A 250 -21.16 -1.53 -2.11
CA LEU A 250 -21.14 -1.65 -3.55
C LEU A 250 -21.51 -3.10 -3.89
N LEU A 251 -22.79 -3.32 -4.20
CA LEU A 251 -23.32 -4.64 -4.56
C LEU A 251 -22.85 -4.99 -5.96
N LEU A 252 -22.42 -6.23 -6.19
CA LEU A 252 -21.80 -6.65 -7.44
C LEU A 252 -22.53 -7.84 -8.06
N GLU A 253 -23.01 -7.67 -9.28
CA GLU A 253 -23.42 -8.79 -10.13
C GLU A 253 -22.36 -9.10 -11.19
N GLY A 254 -22.28 -10.38 -11.55
CA GLY A 254 -21.32 -10.86 -12.54
C GLY A 254 -21.67 -10.38 -13.97
N PRO A 255 -20.70 -10.46 -14.90
CA PRO A 255 -20.90 -10.05 -16.28
C PRO A 255 -21.95 -10.91 -17.00
N GLU A 256 -22.66 -10.31 -17.96
CA GLU A 256 -23.55 -11.04 -18.87
C GLU A 256 -22.78 -12.08 -19.69
N ALA A 257 -23.43 -13.23 -19.94
CA ALA A 257 -22.83 -14.30 -20.71
C ALA A 257 -22.53 -13.83 -22.15
N GLY A 258 -21.25 -13.77 -22.52
CA GLY A 258 -20.80 -13.38 -23.85
C GLY A 258 -20.47 -11.90 -24.05
N ALA A 259 -20.63 -11.05 -23.02
CA ALA A 259 -20.22 -9.65 -23.09
C ALA A 259 -18.69 -9.54 -23.17
N ARG A 260 -18.16 -8.98 -24.26
CA ARG A 260 -16.75 -8.58 -24.34
C ARG A 260 -16.56 -7.27 -23.60
N VAL A 261 -15.69 -7.27 -22.60
CA VAL A 261 -15.23 -6.06 -21.91
C VAL A 261 -14.38 -5.26 -22.91
N ALA A 262 -14.89 -4.13 -23.37
CA ALA A 262 -14.14 -3.18 -24.19
C ALA A 262 -13.63 -2.05 -23.28
N PRO A 263 -12.37 -2.10 -22.82
CA PRO A 263 -11.83 -1.10 -21.92
C PRO A 263 -11.80 0.28 -22.62
N ARG A 264 -12.36 1.30 -21.96
CA ARG A 264 -12.37 2.69 -22.49
C ARG A 264 -11.04 3.42 -22.30
N SER A 265 -10.23 2.99 -21.33
CA SER A 265 -8.92 3.57 -21.04
C SER A 265 -7.78 2.58 -21.34
N GLU A 266 -6.67 3.11 -21.85
CA GLU A 266 -5.46 2.33 -22.14
C GLU A 266 -4.89 1.66 -20.87
N ALA A 267 -5.00 2.31 -19.72
CA ALA A 267 -4.60 1.76 -18.42
C ALA A 267 -5.41 0.51 -18.06
N LEU A 268 -6.73 0.52 -18.30
CA LEU A 268 -7.62 -0.61 -18.03
C LEU A 268 -7.40 -1.75 -19.03
N ALA A 269 -7.13 -1.44 -20.30
CA ALA A 269 -6.76 -2.43 -21.31
C ALA A 269 -5.50 -3.20 -20.90
N ARG A 270 -4.46 -2.47 -20.49
CA ARG A 270 -3.22 -3.07 -19.97
C ARG A 270 -3.45 -3.88 -18.69
N ALA A 271 -4.40 -3.49 -17.84
CA ALA A 271 -4.72 -4.22 -16.61
C ALA A 271 -5.36 -5.60 -16.88
N LEU A 272 -6.12 -5.72 -17.97
CA LEU A 272 -6.77 -6.94 -18.43
C LEU A 272 -5.82 -7.86 -19.22
N GLU A 273 -4.92 -7.27 -20.01
CA GLU A 273 -3.99 -8.01 -20.89
C GLU A 273 -2.73 -8.50 -20.17
N ALA A 274 -2.38 -7.93 -19.00
CA ALA A 274 -1.18 -8.30 -18.27
C ALA A 274 -1.22 -9.77 -17.80
N PRO A 275 -0.15 -10.56 -18.01
CA PRO A 275 -0.09 -11.94 -17.54
C PRO A 275 -0.19 -12.01 -16.00
N PRO A 276 -0.74 -13.10 -15.44
CA PRO A 276 -0.86 -13.26 -14.00
C PRO A 276 0.52 -13.22 -13.33
N GLU A 277 0.59 -12.53 -12.19
CA GLU A 277 1.79 -12.42 -11.37
C GLU A 277 2.27 -13.81 -10.95
N ALA A 278 3.46 -14.21 -11.40
CA ALA A 278 4.07 -15.51 -11.08
C ALA A 278 5.36 -15.30 -10.27
N PRO A 279 5.28 -14.84 -9.00
CA PRO A 279 6.45 -14.41 -8.21
C PRO A 279 7.48 -15.52 -8.06
N VAL A 280 7.04 -16.77 -7.84
CA VAL A 280 7.94 -17.92 -7.73
C VAL A 280 8.72 -18.14 -9.02
N ARG A 281 8.08 -17.98 -10.18
CA ARG A 281 8.73 -18.12 -11.48
C ARG A 281 9.72 -16.99 -11.74
N GLU A 282 9.41 -15.78 -11.32
CA GLU A 282 10.32 -14.63 -11.44
C GLU A 282 11.54 -14.79 -10.55
N LEU A 283 11.33 -15.15 -9.28
CA LEU A 283 12.42 -15.44 -8.33
C LEU A 283 13.30 -16.59 -8.83
N ALA A 284 12.70 -17.66 -9.35
CA ALA A 284 13.45 -18.78 -9.91
C ALA A 284 14.28 -18.36 -11.13
N ARG A 285 13.73 -17.52 -12.01
CA ARG A 285 14.46 -16.94 -13.14
C ARG A 285 15.65 -16.09 -12.68
N LEU A 286 15.45 -15.22 -11.69
CA LEU A 286 16.51 -14.37 -11.13
C LEU A 286 17.62 -15.19 -10.44
N ILE A 287 17.25 -16.21 -9.67
CA ILE A 287 18.23 -17.12 -9.05
C ILE A 287 19.01 -17.87 -10.13
N HIS A 288 18.32 -18.36 -11.16
CA HIS A 288 18.97 -19.07 -12.27
C HIS A 288 19.91 -18.16 -13.06
N SER A 289 19.56 -16.89 -13.30
CA SER A 289 20.46 -15.94 -13.98
C SER A 289 21.70 -15.59 -13.17
N LEU A 290 21.61 -15.59 -11.84
CA LEU A 290 22.74 -15.31 -10.95
C LEU A 290 23.65 -16.53 -10.74
N ALA A 291 23.05 -17.71 -10.65
CA ALA A 291 23.75 -18.96 -10.38
C ALA A 291 23.04 -20.12 -11.09
N PRO A 292 23.30 -20.34 -12.40
CA PRO A 292 22.66 -21.44 -13.14
C PRO A 292 23.02 -22.81 -12.56
N TRP A 293 24.16 -22.90 -11.85
CA TRP A 293 24.62 -24.08 -11.12
C TRP A 293 23.89 -24.33 -9.79
N ALA A 294 23.09 -23.39 -9.27
CA ALA A 294 22.49 -23.51 -7.94
C ALA A 294 21.48 -24.66 -7.83
N LEU A 295 20.59 -24.81 -8.82
CA LEU A 295 19.61 -25.90 -8.86
C LEU A 295 20.27 -27.28 -9.03
N PRO A 296 21.15 -27.52 -10.03
CA PRO A 296 21.82 -28.81 -10.16
C PRO A 296 22.71 -29.12 -8.95
N ALA A 297 23.34 -28.11 -8.33
CA ALA A 297 24.10 -28.33 -7.11
C ALA A 297 23.20 -28.64 -5.90
N ALA A 298 22.02 -28.01 -5.77
CA ALA A 298 21.05 -28.37 -4.72
C ALA A 298 20.50 -29.79 -4.88
N LEU A 299 20.22 -30.21 -6.12
CA LEU A 299 19.83 -31.58 -6.43
C LEU A 299 20.98 -32.57 -6.15
N GLY A 300 22.21 -32.21 -6.53
CA GLY A 300 23.41 -32.99 -6.26
C GLY A 300 23.63 -33.19 -4.76
N VAL A 301 23.45 -32.15 -3.94
CA VAL A 301 23.57 -32.29 -2.49
C VAL A 301 22.40 -33.06 -1.90
N ALA A 302 21.16 -32.86 -2.36
CA ALA A 302 20.05 -33.71 -1.92
C ALA A 302 20.35 -35.20 -2.19
N ALA A 303 20.96 -35.51 -3.34
CA ALA A 303 21.40 -36.87 -3.66
C ALA A 303 22.56 -37.34 -2.76
N VAL A 304 23.58 -36.51 -2.51
CA VAL A 304 24.70 -36.85 -1.62
C VAL A 304 24.24 -37.07 -0.18
N SER A 305 23.34 -36.23 0.34
CA SER A 305 22.75 -36.38 1.68
C SER A 305 21.92 -37.65 1.77
N ALA A 306 21.12 -37.94 0.75
CA ALA A 306 20.33 -39.16 0.65
C ALA A 306 21.23 -40.42 0.65
N LEU A 307 22.27 -40.42 -0.20
CA LEU A 307 23.25 -41.51 -0.25
C LEU A 307 24.06 -41.62 1.04
N GLY A 308 24.43 -40.49 1.65
CA GLY A 308 25.12 -40.43 2.92
C GLY A 308 24.30 -41.02 4.07
N GLY A 309 23.00 -40.72 4.12
CA GLY A 309 22.07 -41.32 5.08
C GLY A 309 21.92 -42.83 4.89
N VAL A 310 21.87 -43.31 3.64
CA VAL A 310 21.88 -44.75 3.32
C VAL A 310 23.21 -45.39 3.72
N ALA A 311 24.34 -44.76 3.42
CA ALA A 311 25.68 -45.25 3.75
C ALA A 311 25.91 -45.30 5.27
N GLN A 312 25.48 -44.27 6.01
CA GLN A 312 25.54 -44.23 7.47
C GLN A 312 24.72 -45.38 8.08
N ALA A 313 23.53 -45.64 7.55
CA ALA A 313 22.69 -46.73 8.01
C ALA A 313 23.30 -48.11 7.69
N ALA A 314 23.78 -48.32 6.45
CA ALA A 314 24.47 -49.54 6.05
C ALA A 314 25.72 -49.79 6.90
N LEU A 315 26.49 -48.75 7.22
CA LEU A 315 27.68 -48.84 8.05
C LEU A 315 27.35 -49.09 9.53
N MET A 316 26.27 -48.51 10.05
CA MET A 316 25.77 -48.81 11.39
C MET A 316 25.37 -50.30 11.50
N ARG A 317 24.66 -50.83 10.51
CA ARG A 317 24.36 -52.27 10.43
C ARG A 317 25.64 -53.10 10.34
N ALA A 318 26.56 -52.71 9.47
CA ALA A 318 27.84 -53.39 9.34
C ALA A 318 28.59 -53.40 10.67
N LEU A 319 28.63 -52.31 11.44
CA LEU A 319 29.28 -52.26 12.75
C LEU A 319 28.60 -53.20 13.77
N LEU A 320 27.28 -53.20 13.82
CA LEU A 320 26.47 -54.03 14.73
C LEU A 320 26.60 -55.52 14.41
N ASP A 321 26.58 -55.88 13.12
CA ASP A 321 26.74 -57.25 12.65
C ASP A 321 28.23 -57.68 12.72
N ALA A 322 29.18 -56.76 12.52
CA ALA A 322 30.62 -57.03 12.56
C ALA A 322 31.16 -57.31 13.96
N GLY A 323 30.43 -56.99 15.04
CA GLY A 323 30.74 -57.52 16.38
C GLY A 323 30.80 -59.05 16.42
N ARG A 324 30.15 -59.74 15.46
CA ARG A 324 30.18 -61.20 15.29
C ARG A 324 31.37 -61.71 14.44
N TRP A 325 31.99 -60.85 13.63
CA TRP A 325 33.02 -61.23 12.64
C TRP A 325 34.41 -60.61 12.90
N LEU A 326 34.48 -59.41 13.49
CA LEU A 326 35.72 -58.72 13.86
C LEU A 326 36.13 -59.13 15.28
N GLN A 327 37.01 -60.13 15.38
CA GLN A 327 37.46 -60.67 16.66
C GLN A 327 38.61 -59.86 17.30
N THR A 328 39.37 -59.08 16.52
CA THR A 328 40.50 -58.30 17.04
C THR A 328 40.13 -56.84 17.37
N PRO A 329 40.64 -56.26 18.47
CA PRO A 329 40.40 -54.86 18.85
C PRO A 329 40.82 -53.84 17.78
N SER A 330 41.89 -54.13 17.03
CA SER A 330 42.40 -53.28 15.94
C SER A 330 41.41 -53.16 14.78
N GLN A 331 40.77 -54.26 14.40
CA GLN A 331 39.73 -54.30 13.36
C GLN A 331 38.48 -53.51 13.75
N ARG A 332 38.07 -53.60 15.02
CA ARG A 332 36.94 -52.81 15.56
C ARG A 332 37.29 -51.32 15.60
N GLY A 333 38.51 -50.97 16.02
CA GLY A 333 39.01 -49.60 16.00
C GLY A 333 39.01 -48.99 14.59
N LEU A 334 39.46 -49.75 13.58
CA LEU A 334 39.45 -49.31 12.18
C LEU A 334 38.04 -49.05 11.66
N ALA A 335 37.07 -49.93 11.96
CA ALA A 335 35.68 -49.76 11.53
C ALA A 335 35.02 -48.53 12.15
N ILE A 336 35.27 -48.28 13.44
CA ILE A 336 34.80 -47.07 14.14
C ILE A 336 35.46 -45.82 13.54
N ALA A 337 36.78 -45.86 13.29
CA ALA A 337 37.51 -44.76 12.66
C ALA A 337 36.99 -44.45 11.24
N ALA A 338 36.70 -45.48 10.44
CA ALA A 338 36.11 -45.32 9.11
C ALA A 338 34.71 -44.70 9.17
N MET A 339 33.88 -45.09 10.15
CA MET A 339 32.56 -44.48 10.35
C MET A 339 32.66 -43.03 10.80
N LEU A 340 33.56 -42.73 11.73
CA LEU A 340 33.80 -41.36 12.17
C LEU A 340 34.31 -40.49 11.02
N ALA A 341 35.24 -41.01 10.20
CA ALA A 341 35.72 -40.35 8.99
C ALA A 341 34.58 -40.09 7.98
N LEU A 342 33.72 -41.08 7.72
CA LEU A 342 32.58 -40.91 6.81
C LEU A 342 31.61 -39.82 7.33
N VAL A 343 31.27 -39.84 8.62
CA VAL A 343 30.41 -38.81 9.24
C VAL A 343 31.05 -37.43 9.15
N LEU A 344 32.35 -37.31 9.40
CA LEU A 344 33.08 -36.05 9.27
C LEU A 344 33.12 -35.56 7.81
N ILE A 345 33.32 -36.44 6.84
CA ILE A 345 33.31 -36.10 5.41
C ILE A 345 31.92 -35.61 4.99
N LEU A 346 30.85 -36.35 5.33
CA LEU A 346 29.48 -35.94 5.03
C LEU A 346 29.10 -34.63 5.74
N GLY A 347 29.56 -34.46 6.98
CA GLY A 347 29.41 -33.22 7.74
C GLY A 347 30.13 -32.03 7.08
N ALA A 348 31.37 -32.21 6.63
CA ALA A 348 32.14 -31.20 5.93
C ALA A 348 31.51 -30.79 4.58
N ILE A 349 31.00 -31.77 3.82
CA ILE A 349 30.25 -31.52 2.57
C ILE A 349 28.98 -30.72 2.89
N SER A 350 28.20 -31.15 3.87
CA SER A 350 26.96 -30.48 4.29
C SER A 350 27.21 -29.05 4.77
N TRP A 351 28.29 -28.84 5.53
CA TRP A 351 28.72 -27.53 6.01
C TRP A 351 29.15 -26.62 4.86
N GLY A 352 30.02 -27.10 3.97
CA GLY A 352 30.46 -26.36 2.79
C GLY A 352 29.29 -25.95 1.89
N TRP A 353 28.32 -26.86 1.72
CA TRP A 353 27.09 -26.58 0.98
C TRP A 353 26.20 -25.54 1.66
N GLY A 354 25.99 -25.64 2.98
CA GLY A 354 25.25 -24.66 3.75
C GLY A 354 25.86 -23.25 3.62
N LEU A 355 27.19 -23.14 3.67
CA LEU A 355 27.90 -21.89 3.43
C LEU A 355 27.72 -21.37 1.99
N ALA A 356 27.80 -22.23 0.98
CA ALA A 356 27.60 -21.86 -0.42
C ALA A 356 26.19 -21.30 -0.67
N LEU A 357 25.15 -21.97 -0.16
CA LEU A 357 23.77 -21.50 -0.24
C LEU A 357 23.54 -20.18 0.52
N ALA A 358 24.14 -20.03 1.69
CA ALA A 358 24.07 -18.77 2.43
C ALA A 358 24.77 -17.61 1.69
N ARG A 359 25.88 -17.88 1.00
CA ARG A 359 26.54 -16.89 0.12
C ARG A 359 25.68 -16.53 -1.08
N LEU A 360 25.07 -17.52 -1.74
CA LEU A 360 24.14 -17.28 -2.84
C LEU A 360 22.95 -16.42 -2.38
N GLY A 361 22.39 -16.71 -1.20
CA GLY A 361 21.34 -15.90 -0.59
C GLY A 361 21.76 -14.44 -0.40
N ARG A 362 22.99 -14.18 0.07
CA ARG A 362 23.54 -12.81 0.18
C ARG A 362 23.75 -12.13 -1.17
N GLN A 363 24.23 -12.85 -2.18
CA GLN A 363 24.39 -12.30 -3.53
C GLN A 363 23.03 -11.93 -4.13
N PHE A 364 22.02 -12.78 -3.91
CA PHE A 364 20.65 -12.53 -4.32
C PHE A 364 20.08 -11.27 -3.66
N GLU A 365 20.25 -11.12 -2.34
CA GLU A 365 19.87 -9.90 -1.61
C GLU A 365 20.54 -8.65 -2.19
N LEU A 366 21.85 -8.69 -2.42
CA LEU A 366 22.61 -7.56 -2.97
C LEU A 366 22.13 -7.17 -4.38
N HIS A 367 21.84 -8.16 -5.23
CA HIS A 367 21.31 -7.91 -6.57
C HIS A 367 19.96 -7.19 -6.50
N LEU A 368 19.03 -7.67 -5.66
CA LEU A 368 17.73 -7.04 -5.48
C LEU A 368 17.85 -5.63 -4.89
N ARG A 369 18.71 -5.40 -3.90
CA ARG A 369 18.96 -4.06 -3.33
C ARG A 369 19.48 -3.08 -4.38
N ARG A 370 20.42 -3.51 -5.22
CA ARG A 370 20.95 -2.68 -6.33
C ARG A 370 19.88 -2.40 -7.37
N ALA A 371 19.12 -3.41 -7.78
CA ALA A 371 18.03 -3.25 -8.73
C ALA A 371 16.98 -2.26 -8.21
N PHE A 372 16.57 -2.40 -6.94
CA PHE A 372 15.61 -1.52 -6.29
C PHE A 372 16.13 -0.08 -6.24
N HIS A 373 17.38 0.14 -5.78
CA HIS A 373 17.98 1.47 -5.71
C HIS A 373 18.16 2.11 -7.09
N ALA A 374 18.57 1.34 -8.11
CA ALA A 374 18.70 1.82 -9.48
C ALA A 374 17.35 2.14 -10.13
N LYS A 375 16.28 1.46 -9.70
CA LYS A 375 14.92 1.67 -10.19
C LYS A 375 14.30 2.94 -9.61
N LEU A 376 14.52 3.26 -8.33
CA LEU A 376 13.85 4.37 -7.63
C LEU A 376 13.83 5.69 -8.42
N PRO A 377 14.97 6.25 -8.91
CA PRO A 377 14.96 7.52 -9.63
C PRO A 377 14.30 7.46 -11.02
N ARG A 378 13.97 6.26 -11.50
CA ARG A 378 13.37 6.01 -12.81
C ARG A 378 11.87 5.75 -12.73
N LEU A 379 11.33 5.63 -11.53
CA LEU A 379 9.89 5.48 -11.34
C LEU A 379 9.21 6.82 -11.56
N SER A 380 8.00 6.79 -12.12
CA SER A 380 7.25 8.01 -12.36
C SER A 380 6.85 8.73 -11.09
N ASP A 381 6.73 10.05 -11.10
CA ASP A 381 6.34 10.82 -9.91
C ASP A 381 4.99 10.40 -9.33
N ARG A 382 4.03 10.03 -10.19
CA ARG A 382 2.73 9.45 -9.79
C ARG A 382 2.88 8.17 -8.93
N TYR A 383 3.93 7.39 -9.17
CA TYR A 383 4.22 6.21 -8.38
C TYR A 383 4.54 6.57 -6.93
N PHE A 384 5.31 7.65 -6.71
CA PHE A 384 5.68 8.17 -5.40
C PHE A 384 4.55 8.93 -4.73
N ALA A 385 3.80 9.76 -5.47
CA ALA A 385 2.66 10.49 -4.94
C ALA A 385 1.64 9.56 -4.27
N SER A 386 1.43 8.38 -4.85
CA SER A 386 0.46 7.41 -4.34
C SER A 386 0.95 6.52 -3.19
N ARG A 387 2.25 6.53 -2.85
CA ARG A 387 2.84 5.61 -1.86
C ARG A 387 3.58 6.38 -0.77
N LEU A 388 3.34 5.98 0.48
CA LEU A 388 4.11 6.51 1.61
C LEU A 388 5.59 6.14 1.47
N ALA A 389 6.47 7.10 1.74
CA ALA A 389 7.91 6.85 1.80
C ALA A 389 8.26 5.79 2.87
N SER A 390 7.50 5.73 3.96
CA SER A 390 7.65 4.73 5.02
C SER A 390 7.35 3.30 4.53
N ASP A 391 6.39 3.13 3.62
CA ASP A 391 6.11 1.84 2.98
C ASP A 391 7.25 1.40 2.07
N LEU A 392 7.78 2.31 1.23
CA LEU A 392 8.91 2.00 0.35
C LEU A 392 10.19 1.67 1.13
N ALA A 393 10.41 2.34 2.27
CA ALA A 393 11.51 2.04 3.17
C ALA A 393 11.37 0.64 3.81
N GLU A 394 10.17 0.27 4.29
CA GLU A 394 9.90 -1.08 4.81
C GLU A 394 10.17 -2.15 3.76
N ARG A 395 9.69 -1.95 2.52
CA ARG A 395 9.92 -2.89 1.40
C ARG A 395 11.40 -3.08 1.11
N ALA A 396 12.17 -2.00 1.08
CA ALA A 396 13.62 -2.04 0.86
C ALA A 396 14.34 -2.80 1.99
N HIS A 397 13.87 -2.69 3.23
CA HIS A 397 14.42 -3.44 4.36
C HIS A 397 14.03 -4.93 4.28
N ALA A 398 12.77 -5.22 3.94
CA ALA A 398 12.22 -6.58 3.86
C ALA A 398 12.91 -7.47 2.81
N ILE A 399 13.62 -6.91 1.82
CA ILE A 399 14.45 -7.66 0.85
C ILE A 399 15.37 -8.69 1.55
N ALA A 400 15.84 -8.40 2.78
CA ALA A 400 16.66 -9.32 3.56
C ALA A 400 15.99 -10.68 3.81
N LEU A 401 14.65 -10.77 3.87
CA LEU A 401 13.94 -12.04 4.04
C LEU A 401 14.14 -12.96 2.83
N LEU A 402 14.26 -12.40 1.63
CA LEU A 402 14.44 -13.17 0.39
C LEU A 402 15.81 -13.86 0.30
N ARG A 403 16.79 -13.48 1.13
CA ARG A 403 18.09 -14.17 1.21
C ARG A 403 17.96 -15.63 1.64
N SER A 404 16.87 -15.98 2.31
CA SER A 404 16.60 -17.33 2.80
C SER A 404 16.03 -18.28 1.74
N VAL A 405 15.56 -17.75 0.59
CA VAL A 405 14.93 -18.53 -0.48
C VAL A 405 15.81 -19.69 -0.97
N PRO A 406 17.11 -19.52 -1.28
CA PRO A 406 17.95 -20.63 -1.73
C PRO A 406 18.12 -21.73 -0.68
N VAL A 407 18.28 -21.33 0.59
CA VAL A 407 18.45 -22.26 1.72
C VAL A 407 17.18 -23.06 1.96
N SER A 408 16.02 -22.40 2.04
CA SER A 408 14.74 -23.07 2.25
C SER A 408 14.33 -23.96 1.08
N SER A 409 14.63 -23.56 -0.15
CA SER A 409 14.38 -24.37 -1.35
C SER A 409 15.25 -25.63 -1.36
N ALA A 410 16.54 -25.49 -1.05
CA ALA A 410 17.45 -26.64 -0.95
C ALA A 410 17.08 -27.57 0.22
N ALA A 411 16.63 -27.03 1.35
CA ALA A 411 16.15 -27.83 2.48
C ALA A 411 14.92 -28.68 2.10
N ALA A 412 13.97 -28.12 1.33
CA ALA A 412 12.83 -28.86 0.81
C ALA A 412 13.24 -29.98 -0.15
N LEU A 413 14.17 -29.71 -1.07
CA LEU A 413 14.72 -30.72 -1.97
C LEU A 413 15.46 -31.83 -1.21
N ASN A 414 16.25 -31.46 -0.21
CA ASN A 414 16.95 -32.41 0.65
C ASN A 414 15.99 -33.31 1.44
N ALA A 415 14.92 -32.75 2.02
CA ALA A 415 13.89 -33.52 2.71
C ALA A 415 13.19 -34.51 1.75
N MET A 416 12.86 -34.08 0.53
CA MET A 416 12.26 -34.95 -0.48
C MET A 416 13.21 -36.08 -0.91
N GLY A 417 14.48 -35.76 -1.18
CA GLY A 417 15.49 -36.76 -1.52
C GLY A 417 15.71 -37.78 -0.40
N ALA A 418 15.76 -37.32 0.85
CA ALA A 418 15.87 -38.18 2.03
C ALA A 418 14.64 -39.09 2.23
N LEU A 419 13.43 -38.58 1.99
CA LEU A 419 12.21 -39.40 2.02
C LEU A 419 12.24 -40.51 0.97
N LEU A 420 12.61 -40.19 -0.28
CA LEU A 420 12.70 -41.16 -1.36
C LEU A 420 13.76 -42.24 -1.08
N ALA A 421 14.93 -41.84 -0.57
CA ALA A 421 15.99 -42.78 -0.20
C ALA A 421 15.60 -43.66 0.98
N THR A 422 14.89 -43.11 1.96
CA THR A 422 14.40 -43.86 3.13
C THR A 422 13.32 -44.87 2.73
N LEU A 423 12.40 -44.47 1.83
CA LEU A 423 11.41 -45.35 1.22
C LEU A 423 12.08 -46.51 0.45
N ALA A 424 13.06 -46.19 -0.40
CA ALA A 424 13.79 -47.18 -1.16
C ALA A 424 14.58 -48.13 -0.24
N GLY A 425 15.25 -47.59 0.78
CA GLY A 425 16.01 -48.37 1.77
C GLY A 425 15.13 -49.35 2.55
N LEU A 426 13.99 -48.88 3.07
CA LEU A 426 13.04 -49.73 3.80
C LEU A 426 12.43 -50.81 2.90
N SER A 427 12.09 -50.46 1.65
CA SER A 427 11.54 -51.41 0.68
C SER A 427 12.56 -52.46 0.22
N TRP A 428 13.84 -52.09 0.15
CA TRP A 428 14.94 -53.01 -0.14
C TRP A 428 15.22 -53.95 1.03
N LEU A 429 15.18 -53.43 2.26
CA LEU A 429 15.47 -54.20 3.46
C LEU A 429 14.37 -55.22 3.80
N ASP A 430 13.11 -54.83 3.64
CA ASP A 430 11.96 -55.71 3.80
C ASP A 430 10.84 -55.28 2.83
N PRO A 431 10.66 -56.00 1.69
CA PRO A 431 9.64 -55.66 0.70
C PRO A 431 8.20 -55.64 1.25
N ARG A 432 7.93 -56.31 2.37
CA ARG A 432 6.60 -56.30 3.01
C ARG A 432 6.29 -54.98 3.70
N LEU A 433 7.33 -54.21 4.06
CA LEU A 433 7.18 -52.87 4.62
C LEU A 433 6.93 -51.80 3.55
N ALA A 434 7.17 -52.09 2.27
CA ALA A 434 6.99 -51.14 1.17
C ALA A 434 5.64 -50.39 1.18
N PRO A 435 4.46 -51.02 1.37
CA PRO A 435 3.19 -50.30 1.44
C PRO A 435 3.10 -49.34 2.65
N LEU A 436 3.62 -49.74 3.82
CA LEU A 436 3.64 -48.90 5.02
C LEU A 436 4.65 -47.75 4.89
N ALA A 437 5.81 -48.03 4.31
CA ALA A 437 6.83 -47.02 4.00
C ALA A 437 6.30 -45.99 3.01
N LEU A 438 5.59 -46.44 1.96
CA LEU A 438 4.95 -45.57 0.98
C LEU A 438 3.86 -44.72 1.65
N LEU A 439 3.00 -45.33 2.47
CA LEU A 439 1.98 -44.59 3.21
C LEU A 439 2.60 -43.52 4.12
N SER A 440 3.70 -43.83 4.79
CA SER A 440 4.42 -42.86 5.64
C SER A 440 5.13 -41.78 4.86
N ALA A 441 5.71 -42.08 3.70
CA ALA A 441 6.30 -41.08 2.81
C ALA A 441 5.21 -40.17 2.22
N CYS A 442 4.08 -40.75 1.79
CA CYS A 442 2.91 -40.02 1.32
C CYS A 442 2.32 -39.13 2.41
N SER A 443 2.17 -39.62 3.65
CA SER A 443 1.66 -38.80 4.75
C SER A 443 2.63 -37.66 5.10
N ALA A 444 3.95 -37.90 5.03
CA ALA A 444 4.99 -36.88 5.20
C ALA A 444 4.97 -35.77 4.14
N VAL A 445 4.35 -35.98 2.98
CA VAL A 445 4.20 -34.97 1.93
C VAL A 445 2.79 -34.38 1.90
N LEU A 446 1.77 -35.23 1.96
CA LEU A 446 0.37 -34.83 1.81
C LEU A 446 -0.14 -34.01 2.99
N LEU A 447 0.20 -34.40 4.23
CA LEU A 447 -0.28 -33.69 5.41
C LEU A 447 0.24 -32.24 5.47
N PRO A 448 1.53 -31.95 5.22
CA PRO A 448 2.01 -30.57 5.12
C PRO A 448 1.31 -29.77 4.01
N LEU A 449 1.03 -30.38 2.85
CA LEU A 449 0.32 -29.72 1.75
C LEU A 449 -1.15 -29.40 2.10
N LEU A 450 -1.83 -30.30 2.80
CA LEU A 450 -3.21 -30.09 3.27
C LEU A 450 -3.29 -29.01 4.35
N LEU A 451 -2.29 -28.94 5.23
CA LEU A 451 -2.21 -27.93 6.30
C LEU A 451 -1.65 -26.59 5.82
N HIS A 452 -1.06 -26.53 4.63
CA HIS A 452 -0.42 -25.31 4.13
C HIS A 452 -1.35 -24.08 4.10
N PRO A 453 -2.60 -24.14 3.59
CA PRO A 453 -3.49 -22.97 3.60
C PRO A 453 -3.81 -22.45 5.01
N PHE A 454 -3.91 -23.37 5.97
CA PHE A 454 -4.17 -23.07 7.38
C PHE A 454 -2.97 -22.40 8.07
N LEU A 455 -1.74 -22.82 7.73
CA LEU A 455 -0.50 -22.21 8.22
C LEU A 455 -0.22 -20.86 7.53
N ALA A 456 -0.42 -20.80 6.21
CA ALA A 456 -0.10 -19.65 5.38
C ALA A 456 -0.92 -18.41 5.78
N SER A 457 -2.22 -18.56 5.99
CA SER A 457 -3.10 -17.46 6.41
C SER A 457 -2.66 -16.81 7.73
N ARG A 458 -2.20 -17.60 8.70
CA ARG A 458 -1.72 -17.10 10.00
C ARG A 458 -0.35 -16.42 9.88
N GLU A 459 0.54 -17.02 9.10
CA GLU A 459 1.87 -16.46 8.86
C GLU A 459 1.79 -15.12 8.11
N LEU A 460 0.91 -15.00 7.12
CA LEU A 460 0.63 -13.73 6.44
C LEU A 460 0.06 -12.68 7.39
N ARG A 461 -0.88 -13.07 8.28
CA ARG A 461 -1.44 -12.17 9.30
C ARG A 461 -0.35 -11.63 10.23
N ARG A 462 0.57 -12.48 10.69
CA ARG A 462 1.72 -12.10 11.52
C ARG A 462 2.57 -11.03 10.82
N GLN A 463 2.86 -11.22 9.54
CA GLN A 463 3.65 -10.28 8.75
C GLN A 463 2.96 -8.94 8.48
N THR A 464 1.64 -8.92 8.32
CA THR A 464 0.89 -7.66 8.19
C THR A 464 1.10 -6.77 9.42
N PHE A 465 1.16 -7.38 10.62
CA PHE A 465 1.48 -6.65 11.84
C PHE A 465 2.96 -6.23 11.92
N ASP A 466 3.90 -7.09 11.51
CA ASP A 466 5.33 -6.73 11.42
C ASP A 466 5.54 -5.44 10.59
N GLY A 467 4.94 -5.38 9.39
CA GLY A 467 5.03 -4.21 8.52
C GLY A 467 4.26 -2.98 9.02
N SER A 468 3.22 -3.17 9.84
CA SER A 468 2.48 -2.05 10.46
C SER A 468 3.27 -1.43 11.62
N LEU A 469 3.96 -2.25 12.43
CA LEU A 469 4.86 -1.77 13.47
C LEU A 469 6.04 -1.00 12.89
N ALA A 470 6.67 -1.52 11.82
CA ALA A 470 7.79 -0.84 11.16
C ALA A 470 7.42 0.57 10.68
N ARG A 471 6.23 0.73 10.09
CA ARG A 471 5.71 2.04 9.65
C ARG A 471 5.39 2.96 10.82
N SER A 472 4.69 2.45 11.84
CA SER A 472 4.37 3.21 13.06
C SER A 472 5.62 3.78 13.75
N TYR A 473 6.73 3.01 13.81
CA TYR A 473 7.99 3.52 14.34
C TYR A 473 8.57 4.66 13.53
N LEU A 474 8.55 4.55 12.19
CA LEU A 474 9.08 5.61 11.33
C LEU A 474 8.23 6.87 11.41
N ASP A 475 6.91 6.73 11.42
CA ASP A 475 5.98 7.87 11.56
C ASP A 475 6.16 8.56 12.93
N ALA A 476 6.37 7.79 14.01
CA ALA A 476 6.69 8.32 15.33
C ALA A 476 8.00 9.10 15.37
N MET A 477 9.03 8.62 14.66
CA MET A 477 10.33 9.30 14.57
C MET A 477 10.21 10.62 13.81
N LEU A 478 9.47 10.63 12.69
CA LEU A 478 9.20 11.85 11.90
C LEU A 478 8.37 12.86 12.70
N GLY A 479 7.45 12.40 13.55
CA GLY A 479 6.56 13.21 14.39
C GLY A 479 7.05 13.46 15.82
N ALA A 480 8.30 13.14 16.17
CA ALA A 480 8.74 13.12 17.56
C ALA A 480 8.66 14.50 18.26
N THR A 481 9.04 15.57 17.55
CA THR A 481 9.01 16.94 18.08
C THR A 481 7.60 17.42 18.41
N PRO A 482 6.62 17.42 17.46
CA PRO A 482 5.25 17.82 17.78
C PRO A 482 4.61 16.90 18.84
N LEU A 483 4.89 15.60 18.80
CA LEU A 483 4.38 14.65 19.79
C LEU A 483 4.78 15.05 21.23
N ARG A 484 6.06 15.39 21.43
CA ARG A 484 6.57 15.86 22.74
C ARG A 484 6.07 17.26 23.10
N ALA A 485 6.00 18.17 22.13
CA ALA A 485 5.54 19.54 22.36
C ALA A 485 4.07 19.60 22.79
N HIS A 486 3.24 18.68 22.29
CA HIS A 486 1.82 18.60 22.62
C HIS A 486 1.49 17.64 23.77
N GLY A 487 2.47 16.95 24.36
CA GLY A 487 2.23 15.94 25.40
C GLY A 487 1.37 14.77 24.90
N ALA A 488 1.52 14.40 23.62
CA ALA A 488 0.70 13.40 22.95
C ALA A 488 1.24 11.96 23.11
N GLU A 489 2.17 11.73 24.03
CA GLU A 489 2.81 10.42 24.25
C GLU A 489 1.78 9.33 24.56
N GLU A 490 0.74 9.66 25.32
CA GLU A 490 -0.31 8.72 25.72
C GLU A 490 -1.13 8.23 24.52
N SER A 491 -1.46 9.13 23.59
CA SER A 491 -2.20 8.78 22.38
C SER A 491 -1.38 7.82 21.52
N MET A 492 -0.11 8.14 21.31
CA MET A 492 0.82 7.29 20.57
C MET A 492 1.03 5.93 21.25
N ARG A 493 1.16 5.91 22.58
CA ARG A 493 1.31 4.68 23.36
C ARG A 493 0.09 3.76 23.16
N ARG A 494 -1.13 4.29 23.25
CA ARG A 494 -2.35 3.50 23.07
C ARG A 494 -2.46 2.89 21.68
N GLU A 495 -2.14 3.68 20.64
CA GLU A 495 -2.10 3.17 19.27
C GLU A 495 -1.07 2.04 19.13
N HIS A 496 0.13 2.25 19.67
CA HIS A 496 1.21 1.27 19.63
C HIS A 496 0.87 -0.01 20.41
N GLU A 497 0.26 0.09 21.59
CA GLU A 497 -0.23 -1.05 22.37
C GLU A 497 -1.29 -1.84 21.61
N GLY A 498 -2.18 -1.16 20.88
CA GLY A 498 -3.14 -1.80 19.98
C GLY A 498 -2.46 -2.65 18.90
N LEU A 499 -1.42 -2.11 18.26
CA LEU A 499 -0.63 -2.85 17.27
C LEU A 499 0.14 -4.01 17.89
N LEU A 500 0.77 -3.83 19.05
CA LEU A 500 1.54 -4.86 19.75
C LEU A 500 0.65 -6.02 20.23
N THR A 501 -0.55 -5.73 20.74
CA THR A 501 -1.49 -6.77 21.15
C THR A 501 -1.98 -7.58 19.94
N GLY A 502 -2.25 -6.92 18.81
CA GLY A 502 -2.57 -7.57 17.54
C GLY A 502 -1.42 -8.45 17.02
N TRP A 503 -0.21 -7.91 17.04
CA TRP A 503 1.02 -8.61 16.67
C TRP A 503 1.26 -9.86 17.53
N ARG A 504 1.17 -9.72 18.86
CA ARG A 504 1.33 -10.84 19.81
C ARG A 504 0.33 -11.95 19.54
N ARG A 505 -0.97 -11.60 19.41
CA ARG A 505 -2.03 -12.58 19.13
C ARG A 505 -1.80 -13.29 17.80
N ALA A 506 -1.44 -12.56 16.75
CA ALA A 506 -1.13 -13.16 15.44
C ALA A 506 0.09 -14.08 15.49
N GLY A 507 1.13 -13.70 16.23
CA GLY A 507 2.31 -14.53 16.48
C GLY A 507 1.99 -15.82 17.25
N GLU A 508 1.19 -15.73 18.31
CA GLU A 508 0.72 -16.88 19.08
C GLU A 508 -0.14 -17.82 18.25
N GLU A 509 -1.08 -17.30 17.47
CA GLU A 509 -1.92 -18.10 16.56
C GLU A 509 -1.06 -18.83 15.52
N ALA A 510 -0.08 -18.16 14.91
CA ALA A 510 0.84 -18.76 13.94
C ALA A 510 1.72 -19.84 14.59
N LEU A 511 2.25 -19.56 15.79
CA LEU A 511 3.06 -20.51 16.55
C LEU A 511 2.24 -21.76 16.92
N LEU A 512 1.06 -21.58 17.51
CA LEU A 512 0.18 -22.68 17.90
C LEU A 512 -0.24 -23.52 16.69
N ALA A 513 -0.53 -22.89 15.56
CA ALA A 513 -0.82 -23.60 14.32
C ALA A 513 0.38 -24.41 13.81
N SER A 514 1.60 -23.84 13.87
CA SER A 514 2.83 -24.56 13.50
C SER A 514 3.11 -25.74 14.43
N VAL A 515 2.91 -25.57 15.74
CA VAL A 515 3.06 -26.63 16.73
C VAL A 515 2.02 -27.72 16.51
N PHE A 516 0.75 -27.36 16.29
CA PHE A 516 -0.31 -28.31 15.98
C PHE A 516 0.03 -29.15 14.74
N ALA A 517 0.44 -28.50 13.64
CA ALA A 517 0.84 -29.19 12.42
C ALA A 517 2.03 -30.14 12.63
N ALA A 518 3.06 -29.69 13.36
CA ALA A 518 4.23 -30.51 13.66
C ALA A 518 3.90 -31.70 14.58
N THR A 519 3.02 -31.49 15.58
CA THR A 519 2.56 -32.55 16.49
C THR A 519 1.71 -33.58 15.75
N LEU A 520 0.79 -33.15 14.89
CA LEU A 520 -0.03 -34.06 14.08
C LEU A 520 0.85 -34.89 13.12
N GLN A 521 1.81 -34.23 12.46
CA GLN A 521 2.80 -34.90 11.60
C GLN A 521 3.66 -35.90 12.37
N GLY A 522 4.11 -35.52 13.56
CA GLY A 522 4.88 -36.37 14.45
C GLY A 522 4.08 -37.59 14.93
N ALA A 523 2.83 -37.40 15.34
CA ALA A 523 1.96 -38.47 15.82
C ALA A 523 1.64 -39.49 14.71
N VAL A 524 1.23 -39.01 13.52
CA VAL A 524 0.96 -39.88 12.36
C VAL A 524 2.23 -40.62 11.94
N GLY A 525 3.36 -39.91 11.82
CA GLY A 525 4.63 -40.50 11.43
C GLY A 525 5.15 -41.54 12.42
N LEU A 526 5.13 -41.23 13.72
CA LEU A 526 5.58 -42.17 14.76
C LEU A 526 4.66 -43.39 14.89
N GLY A 527 3.36 -43.21 14.72
CA GLY A 527 2.40 -44.32 14.67
C GLY A 527 2.69 -45.28 13.52
N LEU A 528 2.94 -44.75 12.31
CA LEU A 528 3.33 -45.55 11.15
C LEU A 528 4.70 -46.21 11.36
N ALA A 529 5.66 -45.50 11.96
CA ALA A 529 6.97 -46.06 12.28
C ALA A 529 6.88 -47.23 13.27
N ALA A 530 6.09 -47.08 14.35
CA ALA A 530 5.84 -48.15 15.30
C ALA A 530 5.17 -49.36 14.65
N TRP A 531 4.21 -49.13 13.75
CA TRP A 531 3.57 -50.21 13.00
C TRP A 531 4.56 -50.93 12.08
N MET A 532 5.43 -50.21 11.39
CA MET A 532 6.49 -50.81 10.56
C MET A 532 7.45 -51.66 11.39
N VAL A 533 7.89 -51.16 12.55
CA VAL A 533 8.76 -51.91 13.47
C VAL A 533 8.06 -53.18 13.96
N HIS A 534 6.79 -53.10 14.35
CA HIS A 534 6.01 -54.26 14.78
C HIS A 534 5.80 -55.29 13.65
N ALA A 535 5.48 -54.83 12.44
CA ALA A 535 5.30 -55.67 11.27
C ALA A 535 6.59 -56.43 10.89
N HIS A 536 7.74 -55.78 11.04
CA HIS A 536 9.04 -56.41 10.82
C HIS A 536 9.37 -57.44 11.91
N LEU A 537 9.23 -57.06 13.19
CA LEU A 537 9.56 -57.93 14.33
C LEU A 537 8.63 -59.16 14.45
N SER A 538 7.41 -59.09 13.93
CA SER A 538 6.45 -60.22 13.95
C SER A 538 6.80 -61.34 12.97
N HIS A 539 7.66 -61.09 11.97
CA HIS A 539 7.97 -62.05 10.91
C HIS A 539 9.47 -62.31 10.71
N ALA A 540 10.35 -61.42 11.18
CA ALA A 540 11.79 -61.56 11.06
C ALA A 540 12.47 -61.53 12.44
N ALA A 541 13.39 -62.47 12.69
CA ALA A 541 14.09 -62.59 13.97
C ALA A 541 15.25 -61.58 14.11
N HIS A 542 15.35 -61.04 15.33
CA HIS A 542 16.36 -60.18 15.95
C HIS A 542 17.77 -60.16 15.30
N GLY A 543 18.21 -58.96 14.88
CA GLY A 543 19.55 -58.66 14.33
C GLY A 543 19.72 -57.17 13.94
N GLY A 544 20.83 -56.79 13.31
CA GLY A 544 21.10 -55.40 12.90
C GLY A 544 20.07 -54.76 11.96
N GLY A 545 19.28 -55.59 11.24
CA GLY A 545 18.19 -55.14 10.37
C GLY A 545 17.01 -54.49 11.12
N ALA A 546 16.65 -55.00 12.31
CA ALA A 546 15.56 -54.41 13.10
C ALA A 546 15.92 -52.99 13.58
N LEU A 547 17.19 -52.77 13.96
CA LEU A 547 17.70 -51.45 14.33
C LEU A 547 17.69 -50.47 13.15
N LEU A 548 17.94 -50.95 11.92
CA LEU A 548 17.79 -50.13 10.72
C LEU A 548 16.34 -49.75 10.43
N VAL A 549 15.40 -50.68 10.60
CA VAL A 549 13.98 -50.37 10.44
C VAL A 549 13.55 -49.30 11.44
N VAL A 550 13.98 -49.40 12.70
CA VAL A 550 13.74 -48.34 13.72
C VAL A 550 14.37 -47.01 13.30
N PHE A 551 15.64 -47.01 12.87
CA PHE A 551 16.34 -45.80 12.47
C PHE A 551 15.68 -45.10 11.27
N TRP A 552 15.37 -45.82 10.20
CA TRP A 552 14.78 -45.26 8.99
C TRP A 552 13.31 -44.90 9.15
N SER A 553 12.54 -45.71 9.88
CA SER A 553 11.12 -45.39 10.12
C SER A 553 10.95 -44.13 10.99
N THR A 554 11.84 -43.89 11.95
CA THR A 554 11.82 -42.66 12.78
C THR A 554 12.35 -41.41 12.05
N GLN A 555 13.09 -41.58 10.94
CA GLN A 555 13.51 -40.46 10.07
C GLN A 555 12.36 -39.89 9.24
N LEU A 556 11.40 -40.71 8.78
CA LEU A 556 10.26 -40.27 7.97
C LEU A 556 9.46 -39.11 8.61
N PRO A 557 9.06 -39.16 9.91
CA PRO A 557 8.41 -38.04 10.58
C PRO A 557 9.28 -36.77 10.61
N ALA A 558 10.60 -36.91 10.84
CA ALA A 558 11.52 -35.78 10.90
C ALA A 558 11.64 -35.06 9.54
N GLN A 559 11.68 -35.82 8.44
CA GLN A 559 11.69 -35.24 7.09
C GLN A 559 10.35 -34.55 6.76
N GLY A 560 9.22 -35.13 7.18
CA GLY A 560 7.90 -34.48 7.05
C GLY A 560 7.82 -33.14 7.80
N ARG A 561 8.41 -33.06 9.00
CA ARG A 561 8.54 -31.80 9.74
C ARG A 561 9.40 -30.77 8.99
N GLY A 562 10.51 -31.19 8.39
CA GLY A 562 11.33 -30.33 7.55
C GLY A 562 10.55 -29.72 6.37
N LEU A 563 9.63 -30.48 5.78
CA LEU A 563 8.74 -29.99 4.72
C LEU A 563 7.73 -28.97 5.24
N ILE A 564 7.16 -29.17 6.44
CA ILE A 564 6.31 -28.15 7.11
C ILE A 564 7.09 -26.85 7.30
N ASP A 565 8.34 -26.95 7.77
CA ASP A 565 9.19 -25.79 8.04
C ASP A 565 9.60 -25.03 6.77
N ALA A 566 9.70 -25.73 5.63
CA ALA A 566 9.91 -25.09 4.33
C ALA A 566 8.61 -24.44 3.81
N LEU A 567 7.48 -25.15 3.88
CA LEU A 567 6.18 -24.68 3.40
C LEU A 567 5.65 -23.49 4.22
N ARG A 568 5.96 -23.38 5.52
CA ARG A 568 5.58 -22.22 6.34
C ARG A 568 6.34 -20.95 5.95
N ALA A 569 7.56 -21.07 5.43
CA ALA A 569 8.38 -19.91 5.06
C ALA A 569 7.97 -19.32 3.69
N LEU A 570 7.34 -20.14 2.85
CA LEU A 570 6.98 -19.80 1.48
C LEU A 570 6.02 -18.59 1.37
N PRO A 571 4.93 -18.47 2.15
CA PRO A 571 4.03 -17.32 2.09
C PRO A 571 4.75 -16.00 2.40
N ALA A 572 5.68 -16.02 3.36
CA ALA A 572 6.50 -14.86 3.72
C ALA A 572 7.33 -14.37 2.55
N MET A 573 8.07 -15.31 1.95
CA MET A 573 8.94 -15.03 0.82
C MET A 573 8.12 -14.56 -0.38
N GLN A 574 6.97 -15.17 -0.65
CA GLN A 574 6.07 -14.76 -1.72
C GLN A 574 5.51 -13.35 -1.50
N GLY A 575 5.07 -13.03 -0.27
CA GLY A 575 4.54 -11.70 0.07
C GLY A 575 5.58 -10.59 -0.09
N VAL A 576 6.82 -10.83 0.37
CA VAL A 576 7.93 -9.89 0.17
C VAL A 576 8.33 -9.80 -1.29
N ALA A 577 8.43 -10.94 -1.99
CA ALA A 577 8.78 -10.97 -3.40
C ALA A 577 7.78 -10.16 -4.25
N MET A 578 6.49 -10.31 -4.00
CA MET A 578 5.46 -9.51 -4.68
C MET A 578 5.63 -8.02 -4.42
N ARG A 579 5.87 -7.62 -3.17
CA ARG A 579 6.09 -6.21 -2.79
C ARG A 579 7.35 -5.59 -3.38
N VAL A 580 8.40 -6.38 -3.60
CA VAL A 580 9.69 -5.96 -4.20
C VAL A 580 9.64 -5.97 -5.73
N LEU A 581 8.99 -6.98 -6.33
CA LEU A 581 8.83 -7.08 -7.78
C LEU A 581 7.90 -6.00 -8.32
N GLU A 582 6.92 -5.54 -7.54
CA GLU A 582 6.00 -4.48 -7.94
C GLU A 582 6.72 -3.19 -8.41
N PRO A 583 7.57 -2.52 -7.60
CA PRO A 583 8.36 -1.37 -8.07
C PRO A 583 9.33 -1.73 -9.20
N LEU A 584 9.94 -2.92 -9.19
CA LEU A 584 10.87 -3.33 -10.24
C LEU A 584 10.19 -3.49 -11.60
N SER A 585 8.93 -3.94 -11.60
CA SER A 585 8.08 -4.13 -12.77
C SER A 585 7.31 -2.87 -13.19
N ALA A 586 7.27 -1.86 -12.32
CA ALA A 586 6.61 -0.60 -12.63
C ALA A 586 7.26 0.07 -13.85
N PRO A 587 6.45 0.74 -14.70
CA PRO A 587 6.96 1.43 -15.87
C PRO A 587 7.98 2.49 -15.44
N GLU A 588 9.11 2.51 -16.14
CA GLU A 588 10.10 3.58 -15.98
C GLU A 588 9.59 4.83 -16.72
N GLU A 589 9.89 6.00 -16.18
CA GLU A 589 9.87 7.21 -17.01
C GLU A 589 10.88 7.04 -18.14
N ALA A 590 10.45 7.43 -19.35
CA ALA A 590 11.32 7.46 -20.51
C ALA A 590 12.57 8.26 -20.16
N ARG A 591 13.76 7.78 -20.52
CA ARG A 591 15.01 8.44 -20.10
C ARG A 591 15.44 9.62 -20.98
N GLY A 592 14.62 9.99 -21.97
CA GLY A 592 15.10 10.81 -23.08
C GLY A 592 16.22 10.14 -23.88
N GLU A 593 16.48 8.84 -23.65
CA GLU A 593 17.47 8.02 -24.37
C GLU A 593 16.96 7.59 -25.77
N GLY A 594 15.66 7.75 -26.03
CA GLY A 594 15.17 8.00 -27.39
C GLY A 594 15.31 9.49 -27.64
N GLU A 595 16.51 9.94 -28.00
CA GLU A 595 16.76 11.34 -28.30
C GLU A 595 15.75 11.78 -29.37
N ASP A 596 14.87 12.71 -29.01
CA ASP A 596 14.26 13.63 -29.96
C ASP A 596 15.30 14.75 -30.12
N PRO A 597 16.30 14.59 -31.03
CA PRO A 597 17.44 15.48 -31.08
C PRO A 597 16.99 16.85 -31.59
N GLU A 598 15.88 16.88 -32.33
CA GLU A 598 15.19 18.10 -32.76
C GLU A 598 14.61 18.84 -31.55
N ALA A 599 13.92 18.16 -30.63
CA ALA A 599 13.45 18.78 -29.39
C ALA A 599 14.62 19.27 -28.52
N ALA A 600 15.67 18.46 -28.37
CA ALA A 600 16.87 18.85 -27.63
C ALA A 600 17.52 20.10 -28.24
N ALA A 601 17.72 20.13 -29.56
CA ALA A 601 18.29 21.27 -30.27
C ALA A 601 17.40 22.52 -30.17
N ARG A 602 16.08 22.35 -30.33
CA ARG A 602 15.11 23.45 -30.26
C ARG A 602 15.04 24.06 -28.87
N TRP A 603 15.07 23.24 -27.82
CA TRP A 603 15.06 23.74 -26.45
C TRP A 603 16.43 24.24 -25.99
N ALA A 604 17.53 23.79 -26.59
CA ALA A 604 18.87 24.33 -26.34
C ALA A 604 19.04 25.77 -26.87
N ALA A 605 18.23 26.20 -27.84
CA ALA A 605 18.40 27.45 -28.58
C ALA A 605 18.07 28.74 -27.80
N GLY A 606 17.53 28.67 -26.58
CA GLY A 606 17.19 29.87 -25.80
C GLY A 606 16.05 29.68 -24.79
N PRO A 607 15.34 30.76 -24.41
CA PRO A 607 14.19 30.68 -23.51
C PRO A 607 13.02 29.87 -24.09
N LEU A 608 12.20 29.31 -23.22
CA LEU A 608 11.09 28.43 -23.60
C LEU A 608 9.74 29.11 -23.43
N SER A 609 8.92 29.16 -24.48
CA SER A 609 7.51 29.53 -24.36
C SER A 609 6.68 28.40 -23.76
N VAL A 610 5.53 28.71 -23.16
CA VAL A 610 4.57 27.71 -22.64
C VAL A 610 3.18 28.04 -23.16
N GLN A 611 2.51 27.05 -23.75
CA GLN A 611 1.16 27.19 -24.29
C GLN A 611 0.30 26.02 -23.85
N ALA A 612 -0.90 26.30 -23.32
CA ALA A 612 -1.88 25.27 -23.00
C ALA A 612 -3.20 25.56 -23.71
N GLU A 613 -3.80 24.51 -24.28
CA GLU A 613 -5.09 24.57 -24.98
C GLU A 613 -6.02 23.50 -24.41
N GLY A 614 -7.11 23.95 -23.76
CA GLY A 614 -8.12 23.08 -23.17
C GLY A 614 -7.59 22.11 -22.12
N VAL A 615 -6.54 22.48 -21.40
CA VAL A 615 -5.87 21.57 -20.45
C VAL A 615 -6.68 21.41 -19.19
N GLU A 616 -7.03 20.17 -18.86
CA GLU A 616 -7.59 19.80 -17.57
C GLU A 616 -6.67 18.81 -16.86
N VAL A 617 -6.53 18.94 -15.54
CA VAL A 617 -5.78 18.00 -14.71
C VAL A 617 -6.71 17.51 -13.60
N GLN A 618 -6.83 16.19 -13.46
CA GLN A 618 -7.60 15.58 -12.39
C GLN A 618 -6.74 14.62 -11.56
N ALA A 619 -6.96 14.61 -10.25
CA ALA A 619 -6.34 13.68 -9.31
C ALA A 619 -7.35 13.25 -8.24
N GLY A 620 -7.43 11.95 -7.94
CA GLY A 620 -8.34 11.41 -6.92
C GLY A 620 -9.82 11.74 -7.18
N GLY A 621 -10.22 11.89 -8.45
CA GLY A 621 -11.57 12.30 -8.86
C GLY A 621 -11.89 13.78 -8.66
N ARG A 622 -10.90 14.63 -8.32
CA ARG A 622 -11.05 16.08 -8.21
C ARG A 622 -10.28 16.80 -9.32
N SER A 623 -10.83 17.90 -9.83
CA SER A 623 -10.15 18.78 -10.77
C SER A 623 -9.11 19.62 -10.03
N LEU A 624 -7.83 19.49 -10.40
CA LEU A 624 -6.72 20.28 -9.86
C LEU A 624 -6.47 21.55 -10.69
N LEU A 625 -6.55 21.46 -12.02
CA LEU A 625 -6.34 22.58 -12.93
C LEU A 625 -7.35 22.55 -14.07
N ARG A 626 -7.79 23.74 -14.50
CA ARG A 626 -8.62 23.99 -15.68
C ARG A 626 -8.07 25.19 -16.42
N LEU A 627 -7.33 24.93 -17.48
CA LEU A 627 -6.62 25.91 -18.28
C LEU A 627 -7.21 25.91 -19.71
N PRO A 628 -8.31 26.64 -19.95
CA PRO A 628 -8.92 26.70 -21.28
C PRO A 628 -7.93 27.26 -22.31
N THR A 629 -7.18 28.30 -21.93
CA THR A 629 -6.07 28.84 -22.71
C THR A 629 -5.00 29.39 -21.75
N LEU A 630 -3.73 29.11 -22.01
CA LEU A 630 -2.59 29.72 -21.31
C LEU A 630 -1.51 30.02 -22.34
N ALA A 631 -0.91 31.21 -22.27
CA ALA A 631 0.20 31.60 -23.14
C ALA A 631 1.25 32.41 -22.36
N LEU A 632 2.47 31.87 -22.33
CA LEU A 632 3.67 32.47 -21.77
C LEU A 632 4.70 32.60 -22.89
N ALA A 633 5.13 33.82 -23.19
CA ALA A 633 6.13 34.08 -24.20
C ALA A 633 7.53 33.65 -23.72
N ALA A 634 8.42 33.36 -24.68
CA ALA A 634 9.80 33.03 -24.36
C ALA A 634 10.51 34.27 -23.80
N GLY A 635 11.22 34.13 -22.68
CA GLY A 635 11.94 35.20 -22.00
C GLY A 635 11.06 36.04 -21.07
N GLU A 636 9.77 35.70 -20.97
CA GLU A 636 8.82 36.44 -20.15
C GLU A 636 8.96 36.05 -18.66
N HIS A 637 8.90 37.05 -17.78
CA HIS A 637 8.87 36.87 -16.33
C HIS A 637 7.46 37.16 -15.81
N VAL A 638 6.78 36.14 -15.28
CA VAL A 638 5.40 36.24 -14.78
C VAL A 638 5.37 35.87 -13.30
N ALA A 639 4.68 36.68 -12.49
CA ALA A 639 4.39 36.34 -11.11
C ALA A 639 3.02 35.65 -11.00
N ILE A 640 2.90 34.73 -10.05
CA ILE A 640 1.69 33.95 -9.82
C ILE A 640 1.25 34.15 -8.36
N VAL A 641 0.02 34.60 -8.17
CA VAL A 641 -0.61 34.79 -6.86
C VAL A 641 -1.97 34.10 -6.82
N GLY A 642 -2.48 33.92 -5.61
CA GLY A 642 -3.73 33.19 -5.39
C GLY A 642 -3.79 32.61 -3.98
N ARG A 643 -4.99 32.24 -3.54
CA ARG A 643 -5.19 31.65 -2.21
C ARG A 643 -4.42 30.33 -2.04
N SER A 644 -4.17 29.93 -0.81
CA SER A 644 -3.61 28.60 -0.53
C SER A 644 -4.55 27.52 -1.08
N GLY A 645 -4.00 26.50 -1.75
CA GLY A 645 -4.79 25.46 -2.41
C GLY A 645 -5.43 25.85 -3.75
N ALA A 646 -5.20 27.07 -4.26
CA ALA A 646 -5.81 27.50 -5.54
C ALA A 646 -5.27 26.80 -6.80
N GLY A 647 -4.17 26.03 -6.70
CA GLY A 647 -3.56 25.33 -7.84
C GLY A 647 -2.23 25.90 -8.35
N LYS A 648 -1.61 26.87 -7.65
CA LYS A 648 -0.33 27.50 -8.05
C LYS A 648 0.81 26.49 -8.21
N SER A 649 1.10 25.71 -7.16
CA SER A 649 2.12 24.67 -7.22
C SER A 649 1.71 23.52 -8.16
N SER A 650 0.39 23.27 -8.32
CA SER A 650 -0.10 22.30 -9.30
C SER A 650 0.22 22.71 -10.74
N LEU A 651 0.19 24.01 -11.07
CA LEU A 651 0.60 24.53 -12.37
C LEU A 651 2.10 24.30 -12.61
N LEU A 652 2.95 24.55 -11.62
CA LEU A 652 4.38 24.24 -11.72
C LEU A 652 4.62 22.72 -11.84
N SER A 653 3.88 21.93 -11.06
CA SER A 653 3.90 20.47 -11.10
C SER A 653 3.53 19.91 -12.48
N LEU A 654 2.60 20.56 -13.19
CA LEU A 654 2.25 20.22 -14.57
C LEU A 654 3.44 20.46 -15.52
N LEU A 655 4.17 21.57 -15.38
CA LEU A 655 5.37 21.87 -16.19
C LEU A 655 6.56 20.96 -15.86
N LEU A 656 6.68 20.54 -14.61
CA LEU A 656 7.66 19.54 -14.16
C LEU A 656 7.24 18.11 -14.53
N GLY A 657 6.03 17.93 -15.07
CA GLY A 657 5.45 16.66 -15.52
C GLY A 657 5.02 15.70 -14.41
N TRP A 658 4.91 16.20 -13.18
CA TRP A 658 4.36 15.45 -12.04
C TRP A 658 2.86 15.19 -12.20
N TRP A 659 2.16 16.15 -12.83
CA TRP A 659 0.81 15.97 -13.35
C TRP A 659 0.81 15.88 -14.86
N ARG A 660 -0.15 15.12 -15.42
CA ARG A 660 -0.39 15.05 -16.85
C ARG A 660 -1.80 15.58 -17.16
N PRO A 661 -1.99 16.27 -18.30
CA PRO A 661 -3.33 16.63 -18.76
C PRO A 661 -4.20 15.39 -18.92
N THR A 662 -5.41 15.40 -18.37
CA THR A 662 -6.48 14.44 -18.65
C THR A 662 -7.24 14.79 -19.94
N ALA A 663 -7.23 16.07 -20.30
CA ALA A 663 -7.73 16.60 -21.56
C ALA A 663 -6.85 17.78 -22.01
N GLY A 664 -6.93 18.14 -23.29
CA GLY A 664 -6.17 19.25 -23.88
C GLY A 664 -4.72 18.91 -24.23
N SER A 665 -3.96 19.93 -24.64
CA SER A 665 -2.54 19.80 -24.98
C SER A 665 -1.69 20.89 -24.34
N LEU A 666 -0.48 20.52 -23.92
CA LEU A 666 0.50 21.42 -23.33
C LEU A 666 1.74 21.43 -24.23
N ARG A 667 2.18 22.61 -24.66
CA ARG A 667 3.34 22.81 -25.53
C ARG A 667 4.38 23.67 -24.82
N VAL A 668 5.66 23.30 -24.93
CA VAL A 668 6.81 24.03 -24.42
C VAL A 668 7.81 24.26 -25.55
N GLY A 669 8.26 25.51 -25.75
CA GLY A 669 9.14 25.89 -26.87
C GLY A 669 8.53 25.58 -28.25
N GLY A 670 7.20 25.55 -28.34
CA GLY A 670 6.43 25.19 -29.55
C GLY A 670 6.29 23.68 -29.82
N LEU A 671 6.80 22.81 -28.94
CA LEU A 671 6.67 21.36 -29.05
C LEU A 671 5.72 20.83 -27.99
N GLU A 672 4.89 19.86 -28.34
CA GLU A 672 4.03 19.18 -27.37
C GLU A 672 4.85 18.45 -26.29
N LEU A 673 4.49 18.67 -25.02
CA LEU A 673 5.15 18.07 -23.88
C LEU A 673 4.66 16.64 -23.66
N THR A 674 5.36 15.70 -24.29
CA THR A 674 5.13 14.27 -24.13
C THR A 674 5.97 13.70 -22.99
N ALA A 675 5.63 12.48 -22.54
CA ALA A 675 6.39 11.77 -21.52
C ALA A 675 7.86 11.51 -21.93
N GLU A 676 8.13 11.39 -23.23
CA GLU A 676 9.47 11.15 -23.79
C GLU A 676 10.35 12.39 -23.78
N ARG A 677 9.75 13.57 -23.95
CA ARG A 677 10.46 14.87 -23.96
C ARG A 677 10.67 15.45 -22.56
N LEU A 678 9.88 15.02 -21.57
CA LEU A 678 9.94 15.55 -20.21
C LEU A 678 11.36 15.55 -19.57
N PRO A 679 12.19 14.50 -19.70
CA PRO A 679 13.56 14.51 -19.19
C PRO A 679 14.43 15.58 -19.86
N LEU A 680 14.23 15.84 -21.16
CA LEU A 680 14.95 16.89 -21.89
C LEU A 680 14.54 18.27 -21.37
N LEU A 681 13.25 18.48 -21.08
CA LEU A 681 12.77 19.71 -20.48
C LEU A 681 13.38 19.93 -19.10
N ARG A 682 13.37 18.91 -18.23
CA ARG A 682 13.90 19.02 -16.86
C ARG A 682 15.37 19.43 -16.81
N ARG A 683 16.19 19.04 -17.80
CA ARG A 683 17.59 19.50 -17.94
C ARG A 683 17.72 21.00 -18.27
N ARG A 684 16.67 21.60 -18.82
CA ARG A 684 16.56 23.02 -19.17
C ARG A 684 15.80 23.83 -18.10
N VAL A 685 15.38 23.20 -17.01
CA VAL A 685 14.60 23.84 -15.94
C VAL A 685 15.50 24.10 -14.73
N ALA A 686 15.49 25.34 -14.23
CA ALA A 686 15.94 25.64 -12.88
C ALA A 686 14.73 25.70 -11.95
N TRP A 687 14.72 24.90 -10.89
CA TRP A 687 13.59 24.80 -9.97
C TRP A 687 14.03 25.08 -8.54
N VAL A 688 13.31 25.97 -7.86
CA VAL A 688 13.51 26.30 -6.44
C VAL A 688 12.19 26.13 -5.72
N ASP A 689 12.19 25.30 -4.69
CA ASP A 689 11.03 25.01 -3.86
C ASP A 689 11.49 24.63 -2.44
N PRO A 690 10.79 25.10 -1.38
CA PRO A 690 11.08 24.75 0.01
C PRO A 690 11.20 23.24 0.29
N GLU A 691 10.47 22.41 -0.42
CA GLU A 691 10.43 20.95 -0.27
C GLU A 691 11.65 20.26 -0.91
N VAL A 692 12.41 20.95 -1.77
CA VAL A 692 13.67 20.42 -2.31
C VAL A 692 14.61 20.08 -1.15
N ARG A 693 14.93 18.79 -0.99
CA ARG A 693 15.68 18.32 0.19
C ARG A 693 17.13 18.80 0.17
N VAL A 694 17.56 19.42 1.28
CA VAL A 694 18.98 19.59 1.60
C VAL A 694 19.50 18.28 2.17
N TRP A 695 20.52 17.72 1.53
CA TRP A 695 21.08 16.43 1.91
C TRP A 695 22.00 16.59 3.10
N ASN A 696 22.06 15.56 3.96
CA ASN A 696 23.10 15.43 4.97
C ASN A 696 24.44 15.09 4.32
N ALA A 697 24.96 16.05 3.56
CA ALA A 697 26.19 16.03 2.80
C ALA A 697 26.84 17.43 2.92
N SER A 698 28.05 17.60 2.39
CA SER A 698 28.75 18.87 2.48
C SER A 698 27.98 20.01 1.78
N LEU A 699 28.23 21.27 2.15
CA LEU A 699 27.68 22.42 1.41
C LEU A 699 28.04 22.34 -0.08
N LEU A 700 29.26 21.94 -0.40
CA LEU A 700 29.72 21.75 -1.77
C LEU A 700 28.92 20.67 -2.52
N ASP A 701 28.71 19.51 -1.92
CA ASP A 701 27.94 18.42 -2.55
C ASP A 701 26.48 18.83 -2.75
N ASN A 702 25.94 19.58 -1.80
CA ASN A 702 24.61 20.14 -1.92
C ASN A 702 24.53 21.12 -3.09
N LEU A 703 25.52 21.99 -3.31
CA LEU A 703 25.54 22.94 -4.44
C LEU A 703 25.84 22.25 -5.80
N ARG A 704 26.54 21.11 -5.79
CA ARG A 704 26.81 20.25 -6.96
C ARG A 704 25.66 19.33 -7.35
N TYR A 705 24.62 19.28 -6.55
CA TYR A 705 23.51 18.37 -6.77
C TYR A 705 22.84 18.61 -8.14
N GLY A 706 22.87 17.59 -9.00
CA GLY A 706 22.26 17.64 -10.33
C GLY A 706 23.16 18.25 -11.43
N HIS A 707 24.42 18.57 -11.13
CA HIS A 707 25.37 19.13 -12.09
C HIS A 707 26.49 18.19 -12.47
N GLU A 708 26.73 18.07 -13.77
CA GLU A 708 27.88 17.40 -14.37
C GLU A 708 28.81 18.48 -14.96
N GLY A 709 29.88 18.85 -14.26
CA GLY A 709 30.88 19.81 -14.75
C GLY A 709 31.38 20.80 -13.69
N ASP A 710 32.18 21.77 -14.14
CA ASP A 710 32.73 22.82 -13.30
C ASP A 710 31.64 23.84 -12.92
N LEU A 711 31.47 24.05 -11.62
CA LEU A 711 30.60 25.09 -11.08
C LEU A 711 31.37 26.40 -10.93
N GLN A 712 30.74 27.48 -11.36
CA GLN A 712 31.16 28.85 -11.04
C GLN A 712 30.80 29.16 -9.57
N LEU A 713 31.49 28.51 -8.64
CA LEU A 713 31.12 28.49 -7.22
C LEU A 713 31.12 29.88 -6.60
N ASP A 714 32.08 30.74 -6.95
CA ASP A 714 32.14 32.11 -6.44
C ASP A 714 30.90 32.93 -6.83
N ALA A 715 30.47 32.80 -8.08
CA ALA A 715 29.25 33.45 -8.57
C ALA A 715 27.99 32.92 -7.85
N ILE A 716 27.90 31.60 -7.61
CA ILE A 716 26.80 30.99 -6.87
C ILE A 716 26.77 31.50 -5.42
N LEU A 717 27.93 31.52 -4.76
CA LEU A 717 28.06 31.97 -3.37
C LEU A 717 27.67 33.44 -3.22
N GLU A 718 28.02 34.28 -4.18
CA GLU A 718 27.66 35.69 -4.18
C GLU A 718 26.17 35.89 -4.50
N GLN A 719 25.67 35.32 -5.59
CA GLN A 719 24.30 35.54 -6.09
C GLN A 719 23.24 35.04 -5.09
N ALA A 720 23.49 33.91 -4.44
CA ALA A 720 22.62 33.35 -3.39
C ALA A 720 22.92 33.88 -1.98
N GLU A 721 23.82 34.86 -1.82
CA GLU A 721 24.26 35.43 -0.54
C GLU A 721 24.80 34.38 0.48
N LEU A 722 25.41 33.29 -0.02
CA LEU A 722 25.89 32.18 0.81
C LEU A 722 27.23 32.43 1.52
N LEU A 723 27.96 33.50 1.18
CA LEU A 723 29.25 33.82 1.83
C LEU A 723 29.13 33.94 3.36
N GLY A 724 28.05 34.53 3.86
CA GLY A 724 27.81 34.62 5.31
C GLY A 724 27.54 33.24 5.95
N VAL A 725 26.87 32.34 5.22
CA VAL A 725 26.65 30.95 5.65
C VAL A 725 27.98 30.21 5.68
N LEU A 726 28.75 30.30 4.59
CA LEU A 726 30.05 29.66 4.44
C LEU A 726 31.02 30.02 5.57
N ARG A 727 31.08 31.31 5.95
CA ARG A 727 31.93 31.78 7.05
C ARG A 727 31.50 31.29 8.44
N ALA A 728 30.22 31.00 8.62
CA ALA A 728 29.67 30.50 9.88
C ALA A 728 29.81 28.96 10.01
N LEU A 729 30.12 28.26 8.92
CA LEU A 729 30.30 26.80 8.93
C LEU A 729 31.73 26.43 9.36
N PRO A 730 31.90 25.48 10.31
CA PRO A 730 33.21 25.16 10.91
C PRO A 730 34.26 24.67 9.89
N GLU A 731 33.85 23.92 8.87
CA GLU A 731 34.72 23.38 7.82
C GLU A 731 34.43 24.00 6.44
N GLY A 732 33.76 25.16 6.44
CA GLY A 732 33.35 25.86 5.22
C GLY A 732 32.57 24.96 4.25
N LEU A 733 33.07 24.82 3.01
CA LEU A 733 32.43 24.07 1.94
C LEU A 733 32.28 22.56 2.24
N ALA A 734 33.17 22.00 3.07
CA ALA A 734 33.17 20.58 3.42
C ALA A 734 32.16 20.26 4.54
N THR A 735 31.60 21.28 5.21
CA THR A 735 30.73 21.07 6.38
C THR A 735 29.45 20.32 5.99
N PRO A 736 29.14 19.17 6.62
CA PRO A 736 27.86 18.51 6.44
C PRO A 736 26.72 19.38 6.97
N LEU A 737 25.62 19.47 6.23
CA LEU A 737 24.51 20.37 6.57
C LEU A 737 23.46 19.77 7.52
N GLY A 738 23.64 18.51 7.94
CA GLY A 738 22.69 17.79 8.79
C GLY A 738 21.48 17.25 8.03
N GLU A 739 20.67 16.43 8.71
CA GLU A 739 19.46 15.84 8.13
C GLU A 739 18.46 16.93 7.70
N GLY A 740 18.05 16.93 6.44
CA GLY A 740 17.15 17.96 5.88
C GLY A 740 17.73 19.38 5.89
N GLY A 741 19.04 19.54 6.14
CA GLY A 741 19.65 20.85 6.37
C GLY A 741 19.47 21.37 7.81
N GLY A 742 19.26 20.50 8.80
CA GLY A 742 18.98 20.88 10.19
C GLY A 742 20.06 21.71 10.90
N LEU A 743 21.26 21.84 10.33
CA LEU A 743 22.31 22.75 10.84
C LEU A 743 22.22 24.16 10.23
N LEU A 744 21.26 24.40 9.35
CA LEU A 744 20.98 25.69 8.74
C LEU A 744 19.69 26.29 9.30
N SER A 745 19.64 27.62 9.41
CA SER A 745 18.36 28.30 9.60
C SER A 745 17.46 28.11 8.37
N GLY A 746 16.14 28.26 8.52
CA GLY A 746 15.20 28.11 7.40
C GLY A 746 15.57 28.99 6.19
N GLY A 747 15.94 30.25 6.45
CA GLY A 747 16.40 31.17 5.42
C GLY A 747 17.75 30.80 4.79
N GLN A 748 18.70 30.28 5.57
CA GLN A 748 19.96 29.76 5.04
C GLN A 748 19.71 28.55 4.13
N GLY A 749 18.84 27.63 4.54
CA GLY A 749 18.41 26.50 3.73
C GLY A 749 17.76 26.91 2.42
N GLN A 750 16.93 27.96 2.40
CA GLN A 750 16.36 28.49 1.15
C GLN A 750 17.44 29.03 0.22
N ARG A 751 18.41 29.78 0.76
CA ARG A 751 19.54 30.28 -0.03
C ARG A 751 20.41 29.17 -0.61
N VAL A 752 20.57 28.04 0.09
CA VAL A 752 21.26 26.86 -0.47
C VAL A 752 20.49 26.27 -1.65
N ARG A 753 19.16 26.15 -1.54
CA ARG A 753 18.30 25.69 -2.66
C ARG A 753 18.35 26.63 -3.86
N LEU A 754 18.31 27.94 -3.60
CA LEU A 754 18.52 28.95 -4.63
C LEU A 754 19.90 28.83 -5.28
N GLY A 755 20.95 28.63 -4.49
CA GLY A 755 22.31 28.43 -4.98
C GLY A 755 22.44 27.22 -5.91
N ARG A 756 21.75 26.11 -5.60
CA ARG A 756 21.66 24.94 -6.52
C ARG A 756 21.06 25.34 -7.86
N ALA A 757 19.93 26.04 -7.85
CA ALA A 757 19.28 26.49 -9.08
C ALA A 757 20.13 27.52 -9.85
N MET A 758 20.87 28.39 -9.17
CA MET A 758 21.79 29.35 -9.80
C MET A 758 22.98 28.66 -10.49
N GLY A 759 23.37 27.49 -10.00
CA GLY A 759 24.32 26.62 -10.68
C GLY A 759 23.84 26.16 -12.05
N ALA A 760 22.53 26.05 -12.29
CA ALA A 760 21.96 25.58 -13.56
C ALA A 760 22.54 26.34 -14.75
N ALA A 761 23.13 25.58 -15.68
CA ALA A 761 23.73 26.12 -16.89
C ALA A 761 22.61 26.58 -17.83
N ALA A 762 22.49 27.90 -17.99
CA ALA A 762 21.60 28.58 -18.95
C ALA A 762 20.16 28.00 -19.02
N PRO A 763 19.40 27.90 -17.92
CA PRO A 763 18.04 27.32 -17.97
C PRO A 763 17.16 28.07 -18.99
N GLY A 764 16.35 27.34 -19.76
CA GLY A 764 15.36 27.93 -20.67
C GLY A 764 14.04 28.28 -19.97
N LEU A 765 13.78 27.66 -18.81
CA LEU A 765 12.62 27.89 -17.96
C LEU A 765 13.04 27.87 -16.48
N VAL A 766 12.58 28.83 -15.70
CA VAL A 766 12.89 28.98 -14.28
C VAL A 766 11.59 28.96 -13.49
N LEU A 767 11.46 28.03 -12.55
CA LEU A 767 10.28 27.85 -11.72
C LEU A 767 10.66 28.11 -10.27
N LEU A 768 10.10 29.19 -9.71
CA LEU A 768 10.36 29.59 -8.33
C LEU A 768 9.06 29.46 -7.53
N ASP A 769 8.96 28.43 -6.70
CA ASP A 769 7.83 28.23 -5.79
C ASP A 769 8.21 28.70 -4.39
N GLU A 770 7.73 29.87 -3.97
CA GLU A 770 8.04 30.49 -2.68
C GLU A 770 9.53 30.42 -2.26
N PRO A 771 10.48 30.78 -3.14
CA PRO A 771 11.91 30.51 -2.97
C PRO A 771 12.57 31.24 -1.78
N PHE A 772 11.85 32.19 -1.16
CA PHE A 772 12.37 33.09 -0.14
C PHE A 772 11.60 33.01 1.18
N ARG A 773 10.87 31.90 1.40
CA ARG A 773 10.13 31.68 2.64
C ARG A 773 11.08 31.77 3.86
N GLY A 774 10.69 32.56 4.86
CA GLY A 774 11.49 32.77 6.08
C GLY A 774 12.64 33.78 5.94
N LEU A 775 12.72 34.52 4.83
CA LEU A 775 13.63 35.66 4.66
C LEU A 775 12.91 37.00 4.92
N ASP A 776 13.66 37.97 5.43
CA ASP A 776 13.15 39.33 5.61
C ASP A 776 12.84 40.00 4.26
N ARG A 777 11.93 40.99 4.26
CA ARG A 777 11.49 41.69 3.05
C ARG A 777 12.63 42.33 2.26
N GLY A 778 13.63 42.87 2.95
CA GLY A 778 14.78 43.50 2.31
C GLY A 778 15.65 42.49 1.56
N GLN A 779 16.00 41.38 2.22
CA GLN A 779 16.76 40.30 1.61
C GLN A 779 15.99 39.62 0.47
N ARG A 780 14.69 39.40 0.64
CA ARG A 780 13.83 38.85 -0.41
C ARG A 780 13.85 39.68 -1.68
N ARG A 781 13.62 40.99 -1.57
CA ARG A 781 13.67 41.91 -2.73
C ARG A 781 15.01 41.88 -3.43
N ARG A 782 16.12 41.88 -2.68
CA ARG A 782 17.48 41.80 -3.25
C ARG A 782 17.73 40.47 -3.97
N LEU A 783 17.38 39.34 -3.35
CA LEU A 783 17.55 38.01 -3.95
C LEU A 783 16.65 37.81 -5.16
N LEU A 784 15.41 38.31 -5.13
CA LEU A 784 14.50 38.29 -6.29
C LEU A 784 15.07 39.11 -7.45
N ALA A 785 15.57 40.32 -7.18
CA ALA A 785 16.22 41.15 -8.20
C ALA A 785 17.44 40.45 -8.81
N ARG A 786 18.31 39.86 -7.97
CA ARG A 786 19.47 39.08 -8.42
C ARG A 786 19.08 37.86 -9.23
N ALA A 787 18.09 37.10 -8.78
CA ALA A 787 17.55 35.95 -9.48
C ALA A 787 17.02 36.34 -10.86
N ARG A 788 16.21 37.39 -10.95
CA ARG A 788 15.69 37.89 -12.22
C ARG A 788 16.81 38.39 -13.15
N ALA A 789 17.81 39.10 -12.63
CA ALA A 789 18.96 39.53 -13.43
C ALA A 789 19.78 38.34 -13.94
N ARG A 790 20.01 37.33 -13.10
CA ARG A 790 20.74 36.10 -13.45
C ARG A 790 20.02 35.29 -14.54
N TRP A 791 18.70 35.38 -14.57
CA TRP A 791 17.84 34.63 -15.48
C TRP A 791 17.09 35.53 -16.48
N ALA A 792 17.63 36.71 -16.79
CA ALA A 792 16.97 37.69 -17.67
C ALA A 792 16.69 37.15 -19.09
N GLU A 793 17.50 36.20 -19.56
CA GLU A 793 17.36 35.55 -20.86
C GLU A 793 16.51 34.26 -20.80
N ALA A 794 15.93 33.93 -19.65
CA ALA A 794 15.12 32.74 -19.45
C ALA A 794 13.65 33.13 -19.24
N THR A 795 12.74 32.20 -19.54
CA THR A 795 11.34 32.35 -19.13
C THR A 795 11.24 32.06 -17.63
N LEU A 796 10.55 32.89 -16.85
CA LEU A 796 10.51 32.76 -15.39
C LEU A 796 9.09 32.82 -14.85
N LEU A 797 8.73 31.83 -14.03
CA LEU A 797 7.50 31.82 -13.24
C LEU A 797 7.85 31.94 -11.76
N PHE A 798 7.28 32.95 -11.09
CA PHE A 798 7.50 33.23 -9.67
C PHE A 798 6.19 33.13 -8.89
N VAL A 799 6.05 32.07 -8.10
CA VAL A 799 4.90 31.88 -7.20
C VAL A 799 5.23 32.51 -5.84
N THR A 800 4.32 33.35 -5.35
CA THR A 800 4.43 33.99 -4.03
C THR A 800 3.06 34.08 -3.35
N HIS A 801 3.08 34.12 -2.02
CA HIS A 801 1.92 34.50 -1.19
C HIS A 801 1.95 35.98 -0.78
N ASP A 802 3.08 36.66 -0.94
CA ASP A 802 3.24 38.10 -0.68
C ASP A 802 3.01 38.84 -2.01
N VAL A 803 1.83 39.45 -2.14
CA VAL A 803 1.38 40.12 -3.37
C VAL A 803 2.27 41.32 -3.66
N GLY A 804 2.83 41.96 -2.63
CA GLY A 804 3.79 43.05 -2.77
C GLY A 804 5.03 42.69 -3.59
N ASP A 805 5.48 41.43 -3.56
CA ASP A 805 6.63 40.95 -4.34
C ASP A 805 6.35 40.94 -5.86
N THR A 806 5.09 41.03 -6.28
CA THR A 806 4.70 41.07 -7.71
C THR A 806 4.86 42.46 -8.35
N SER A 807 5.04 43.50 -7.55
CA SER A 807 5.10 44.90 -8.03
C SER A 807 6.18 45.18 -9.08
N GLY A 808 7.28 44.40 -9.06
CA GLY A 808 8.35 44.51 -10.04
C GLY A 808 8.12 43.74 -11.34
N PHE A 809 7.04 42.97 -11.47
CA PHE A 809 6.73 42.16 -12.65
C PHE A 809 5.87 42.93 -13.64
N GLU A 810 6.08 42.63 -14.92
CA GLU A 810 5.30 43.24 -16.01
C GLU A 810 3.92 42.57 -16.15
N ARG A 811 3.80 41.31 -15.70
CA ARG A 811 2.58 40.52 -15.80
C ARG A 811 2.41 39.62 -14.58
N VAL A 812 1.16 39.50 -14.12
CA VAL A 812 0.75 38.68 -13.00
C VAL A 812 -0.43 37.80 -13.40
N TRP A 813 -0.38 36.54 -12.99
CA TRP A 813 -1.52 35.62 -13.03
C TRP A 813 -2.11 35.45 -11.65
N VAL A 814 -3.43 35.63 -11.55
CA VAL A 814 -4.20 35.27 -10.36
C VAL A 814 -4.88 33.94 -10.60
N ILE A 815 -4.61 32.96 -9.72
CA ILE A 815 -5.20 31.64 -9.80
C ILE A 815 -6.26 31.46 -8.71
N GLU A 816 -7.46 31.04 -9.09
CA GLU A 816 -8.55 30.59 -8.21
C GLU A 816 -9.17 29.30 -8.74
N ASP A 817 -9.45 28.33 -7.86
CA ASP A 817 -10.08 27.03 -8.19
C ASP A 817 -9.49 26.30 -9.41
N GLY A 818 -8.15 26.36 -9.53
CA GLY A 818 -7.38 25.72 -10.59
C GLY A 818 -7.38 26.45 -11.94
N ALA A 819 -7.95 27.65 -12.04
CA ALA A 819 -8.02 28.43 -13.26
C ALA A 819 -7.33 29.80 -13.10
N ILE A 820 -6.79 30.34 -14.20
CA ILE A 820 -6.31 31.72 -14.25
C ILE A 820 -7.52 32.63 -14.40
N VAL A 821 -7.82 33.43 -13.38
CA VAL A 821 -9.00 34.31 -13.33
C VAL A 821 -8.67 35.75 -13.70
N GLU A 822 -7.42 36.18 -13.51
CA GLU A 822 -6.90 37.47 -13.95
C GLU A 822 -5.50 37.33 -14.54
N ASP A 823 -5.22 38.11 -15.57
CA ASP A 823 -3.96 38.12 -16.30
C ASP A 823 -3.68 39.55 -16.80
N GLY A 824 -2.65 40.20 -16.28
CA GLY A 824 -2.32 41.57 -16.65
C GLY A 824 -1.21 42.20 -15.80
N ALA A 825 -0.94 43.48 -16.04
CA ALA A 825 0.07 44.20 -15.27
C ALA A 825 -0.42 44.46 -13.83
N PRO A 826 0.45 44.35 -12.80
CA PRO A 826 0.03 44.51 -11.40
C PRO A 826 -0.70 45.83 -11.12
N ALA A 827 -0.26 46.94 -11.74
CA ALA A 827 -0.87 48.25 -11.56
C ALA A 827 -2.30 48.33 -12.14
N GLU A 828 -2.53 47.66 -13.27
CA GLU A 828 -3.85 47.60 -13.93
C GLU A 828 -4.81 46.73 -13.13
N LEU A 829 -4.35 45.55 -12.69
CA LEU A 829 -5.15 44.63 -11.88
C LEU A 829 -5.49 45.24 -10.51
N ALA A 830 -4.58 46.01 -9.91
CA ALA A 830 -4.85 46.74 -8.67
C ALA A 830 -5.95 47.80 -8.85
N ALA A 831 -6.00 48.47 -10.00
CA ALA A 831 -7.01 49.48 -10.31
C ALA A 831 -8.37 48.87 -10.71
N ALA A 832 -8.38 47.66 -11.27
CA ALA A 832 -9.59 46.98 -11.74
C ALA A 832 -10.53 46.49 -10.63
N GLY A 833 -10.07 46.42 -9.38
CA GLY A 833 -10.91 46.05 -8.23
C GLY A 833 -11.28 44.56 -8.15
N GLY A 834 -10.61 43.70 -8.91
CA GLY A 834 -10.86 42.25 -8.93
C GLY A 834 -10.11 41.47 -7.82
N PRO A 835 -10.01 40.12 -7.95
CA PRO A 835 -9.26 39.25 -7.03
C PRO A 835 -7.88 39.78 -6.60
N PHE A 836 -7.05 40.26 -7.51
CA PHE A 836 -5.72 40.81 -7.21
C PHE A 836 -5.78 42.00 -6.25
N ALA A 837 -6.64 42.99 -6.57
CA ALA A 837 -6.81 44.19 -5.76
C ALA A 837 -7.28 43.85 -4.34
N ARG A 838 -8.16 42.86 -4.20
CA ARG A 838 -8.61 42.37 -2.89
C ARG A 838 -7.47 41.76 -2.09
N MET A 839 -6.65 40.89 -2.69
CA MET A 839 -5.50 40.29 -2.00
C MET A 839 -4.48 41.35 -1.57
N LEU A 840 -4.23 42.36 -2.42
CA LEU A 840 -3.36 43.48 -2.09
C LEU A 840 -3.89 44.32 -0.91
N HIS A 841 -5.20 44.56 -0.88
CA HIS A 841 -5.86 45.27 0.22
C HIS A 841 -5.78 44.48 1.53
N GLU A 842 -6.12 43.18 1.49
CA GLU A 842 -6.02 42.27 2.63
C GLU A 842 -4.60 42.24 3.21
N GLU A 843 -3.58 42.18 2.35
CA GLU A 843 -2.18 42.24 2.79
C GLU A 843 -1.83 43.59 3.47
N GLY A 844 -2.35 44.70 2.93
CA GLY A 844 -2.21 46.03 3.51
C GLY A 844 -2.82 46.13 4.92
N GLU A 845 -4.01 45.56 5.13
CA GLU A 845 -4.67 45.52 6.43
C GLU A 845 -3.88 44.70 7.46
N VAL A 846 -3.39 43.52 7.07
CA VAL A 846 -2.55 42.68 7.94
C VAL A 846 -1.27 43.41 8.34
N ASN A 847 -0.61 44.07 7.38
CA ASN A 847 0.58 44.88 7.64
C ASN A 847 0.30 46.03 8.62
N ALA A 848 -0.86 46.68 8.48
CA ALA A 848 -1.29 47.73 9.40
C ALA A 848 -1.58 47.18 10.81
N LEU A 849 -2.16 45.99 10.95
CA LEU A 849 -2.37 45.35 12.24
C LEU A 849 -1.04 45.06 12.97
N TRP A 850 -0.01 44.61 12.25
CA TRP A 850 1.31 44.33 12.83
C TRP A 850 2.00 45.56 13.41
N SER A 851 1.69 46.76 12.90
CA SER A 851 2.21 48.02 13.46
C SER A 851 1.73 48.30 14.88
N ARG A 852 0.66 47.63 15.34
CA ARG A 852 0.11 47.76 16.69
C ARG A 852 0.72 46.77 17.68
N TRP A 853 1.56 45.85 17.22
CA TRP A 853 2.12 44.79 18.05
C TRP A 853 3.42 45.25 18.69
N ARG A 854 3.64 44.83 19.95
CA ARG A 854 4.92 45.05 20.64
C ARG A 854 6.02 44.27 19.89
N ARG A 855 7.00 44.98 19.34
CA ARG A 855 8.14 44.35 18.66
C ARG A 855 9.17 43.94 19.69
N LEU A 856 9.41 42.64 19.80
CA LEU A 856 10.53 42.09 20.54
C LEU A 856 11.52 41.52 19.53
N VAL A 857 12.76 42.02 19.54
CA VAL A 857 13.82 41.65 18.62
C VAL A 857 14.84 40.82 19.39
N LEU A 858 15.08 39.58 18.96
CA LEU A 858 16.13 38.74 19.52
C LEU A 858 17.41 38.92 18.70
N ARG A 859 18.45 39.54 19.27
CA ARG A 859 19.78 39.72 18.65
C ARG A 859 20.82 39.00 19.48
N GLU A 860 21.55 38.06 18.87
CA GLU A 860 22.61 37.29 19.54
C GLU A 860 22.16 36.62 20.86
N GLY A 861 20.89 36.22 20.92
CA GLY A 861 20.29 35.59 22.11
C GLY A 861 19.78 36.57 23.18
N GLN A 862 19.88 37.88 22.96
CA GLN A 862 19.31 38.92 23.83
C GLN A 862 18.01 39.49 23.25
N LEU A 863 16.99 39.61 24.10
CA LEU A 863 15.68 40.12 23.72
C LEU A 863 15.63 41.63 23.99
N GLU A 864 15.49 42.42 22.94
CA GLU A 864 15.36 43.87 22.98
C GLU A 864 13.96 44.30 22.51
N GLU A 865 13.46 45.43 22.99
CA GLU A 865 12.23 46.01 22.48
C GLU A 865 12.54 46.85 21.23
N GLY A 866 11.99 46.43 20.08
CA GLY A 866 12.16 47.13 18.81
C GLY A 866 11.29 48.38 18.75
N ALA A 867 11.82 49.43 18.13
CA ALA A 867 11.10 50.67 17.87
C ALA A 867 9.91 50.50 16.91
#